data_AF-A0A6N3FZR5-F1
#
_entry.id   AF-A0A6N3FZR5-F1
#
_cell.length_a   1.000
_cell.length_b   1.000
_cell.length_c   1.000
_cell.angle_alpha   90.00
_cell.angle_beta   90.00
_cell.angle_gamma   90.00
#
_symmetry.space_group_name_H-M   'P 1'
#
loop_
_entity.id
_entity.type
_entity.pdbx_description
1 polymer ?
#
loop_
_entity_poly.entity_id
_entity_poly.type
_entity_poly.pdbx_seq_one_letter_code
_entity_poly.pdbx_strand_id
1 'polypeptide(L)'
;MGENASNMPGVEIQILRDIKEKNHFHSEIEVIFVISGSVFVSINDDYYELKNKDIILFNSSISHKIESADNALICRVLVSYKILAQFVKNGNYIFYCNSVSDKLHSYSELQNIMKRIIFSYLGKNHKTECLRYGLVYELLDNLIEQFQKDGDYYKYKKGKKENEQLQYIINYVNLNFQNTIHLSKLAKEMYTSQSTLSRFFKNQMGIYFGDFVNQVRLNYAVKDLIQTDKTITKISIDCGFSNPSTFSKIFQNEYSVSPTAYRKNKLSKVDTSMIQKEEIEAIKKDIISFQEEEEGRKISSKEIRIQAQVNQGIEYKKYWNEVLNAGTAHNLIMANVQSHITYLVEQLKFEYVRIWNIFSYKLMIQRNSKDYNYNFNMVDIILDFLVNSGAKPFIDFGKKPDCAVVAEDETVYYEEEYIDFHNMLEWQSMFNAFTFHIIRRYGKEEIEKWRFEFSIDARPNRFCIQDDDATFDEFFQYNFKFIKKNIPKVEIGGFGIVEGGYEKLHKWLEYCRRNGCVPDFVSILSFPYSHVESDDKYFAKRVTSHLSVAEEVRVIRKSLDKEGFEKCRLYITEWNNSLSSRNYLNDSCFRAAYVLKMIDELWNIPDVMSVWMCSDLVSSYYDTSRIANGGSGLITKDKIRKPVFYAFLLLNRMGEKFIEKGSNYIITSNGMNSYYILCFNFKEYSCDYYLKDENNMEPDDISSLFENDDDLKLNIDLKGMPDNQRFIIKRYIVNHEHGSILNEWSKFQYEKDIEGSDLKHLIDVCIPDITMEKQTVQDKILKISAVLKIHEISLINIYEDN
;
A
#
# COMPACT_ATOMS: atom_id res chain seq x y z
N MET A 1 24.18 -15.10 6.61
CA MET A 1 23.75 -16.28 5.84
C MET A 1 22.61 -15.82 4.96
N GLY A 2 22.80 -15.73 3.65
CA GLY A 2 21.76 -15.25 2.73
C GLY A 2 20.62 -16.26 2.66
N GLU A 3 19.40 -15.83 2.94
CA GLU A 3 18.21 -16.60 2.60
C GLU A 3 18.17 -16.76 1.08
N ASN A 4 18.52 -17.96 0.60
CA ASN A 4 18.13 -18.38 -0.74
C ASN A 4 16.61 -18.29 -0.77
N ALA A 5 16.05 -17.33 -1.52
CA ALA A 5 14.67 -17.43 -1.96
C ALA A 5 14.50 -18.84 -2.57
N SER A 6 13.70 -19.68 -1.93
CA SER A 6 13.49 -21.05 -2.39
C SER A 6 12.70 -20.99 -3.69
N ASN A 7 13.39 -20.90 -4.83
CA ASN A 7 12.77 -20.94 -6.15
C ASN A 7 11.92 -22.20 -6.26
N MET A 8 10.76 -22.10 -6.92
CA MET A 8 9.98 -23.26 -7.32
C MET A 8 10.92 -24.25 -8.03
N PRO A 9 10.97 -25.53 -7.63
CA PRO A 9 11.83 -26.49 -8.29
C PRO A 9 11.52 -26.55 -9.80
N GLY A 10 12.39 -25.96 -10.61
CA GLY A 10 12.22 -25.89 -12.07
C GLY A 10 11.58 -24.60 -12.61
N VAL A 11 11.43 -23.53 -11.85
CA VAL A 11 11.16 -22.17 -12.36
C VAL A 11 12.24 -21.21 -11.87
N GLU A 12 12.70 -20.34 -12.75
CA GLU A 12 13.67 -19.29 -12.42
C GLU A 12 13.21 -17.95 -13.04
N ILE A 13 13.08 -16.93 -12.20
CA ILE A 13 12.72 -15.56 -12.60
C ILE A 13 13.93 -14.68 -12.35
N GLN A 14 14.30 -13.88 -13.34
CA GLN A 14 15.46 -12.99 -13.27
C GLN A 14 15.12 -11.64 -13.89
N ILE A 15 15.67 -10.58 -13.30
CA ILE A 15 15.67 -9.24 -13.88
C ILE A 15 17.11 -8.91 -14.23
N LEU A 16 17.38 -8.64 -15.50
CA LEU A 16 18.74 -8.53 -16.04
C LEU A 16 18.92 -7.21 -16.79
N ARG A 17 20.05 -6.55 -16.57
CA ARG A 17 20.48 -5.34 -17.28
C ARG A 17 21.65 -5.70 -18.21
N ASP A 18 21.65 -5.14 -19.42
CA ASP A 18 22.74 -5.25 -20.40
C ASP A 18 23.24 -6.68 -20.67
N ILE A 19 22.29 -7.60 -20.87
CA ILE A 19 22.59 -9.01 -21.15
C ILE A 19 23.35 -9.18 -22.47
N LYS A 20 24.43 -9.97 -22.43
CA LYS A 20 25.19 -10.39 -23.62
C LYS A 20 25.53 -11.87 -23.54
N GLU A 21 24.70 -12.69 -24.15
CA GLU A 21 24.86 -14.14 -24.22
C GLU A 21 25.21 -14.57 -25.65
N LYS A 22 26.25 -15.39 -25.78
CA LYS A 22 26.62 -15.99 -27.07
C LYS A 22 25.57 -17.04 -27.47
N ASN A 23 25.65 -17.52 -28.71
CA ASN A 23 24.76 -18.55 -29.21
C ASN A 23 24.80 -19.79 -28.29
N HIS A 24 23.66 -20.12 -27.69
CA HIS A 24 23.51 -21.21 -26.74
C HIS A 24 22.09 -21.82 -26.81
N PHE A 25 21.87 -22.92 -26.12
CA PHE A 25 20.55 -23.56 -25.98
C PHE A 25 20.43 -24.24 -24.63
N HIS A 26 19.21 -24.35 -24.11
CA HIS A 26 18.91 -25.00 -22.84
C HIS A 26 17.57 -25.74 -22.88
N SER A 27 17.29 -26.55 -21.87
CA SER A 27 16.08 -27.40 -21.81
C SER A 27 14.82 -26.64 -21.41
N GLU A 28 14.95 -25.48 -20.78
CA GLU A 28 13.84 -24.64 -20.33
C GLU A 28 13.17 -23.96 -21.52
N ILE A 29 11.88 -23.66 -21.38
CA ILE A 29 11.29 -22.57 -22.15
C ILE A 29 11.71 -21.26 -21.49
N GLU A 30 12.07 -20.28 -22.30
CA GLU A 30 12.50 -18.96 -21.83
C GLU A 30 11.55 -17.91 -22.37
N VAL A 31 10.96 -17.13 -21.48
CA VAL A 31 10.14 -15.96 -21.83
C VAL A 31 10.94 -14.72 -21.47
N ILE A 32 11.18 -13.86 -22.46
CA ILE A 32 11.78 -12.55 -22.27
C ILE A 32 10.71 -11.49 -22.48
N PHE A 33 10.64 -10.56 -21.54
CA PHE A 33 9.86 -9.34 -21.63
C PHE A 33 10.78 -8.13 -21.47
N VAL A 34 10.75 -7.22 -22.44
CA VAL A 34 11.56 -5.99 -22.41
C VAL A 34 10.84 -4.93 -21.58
N ILE A 35 11.45 -4.60 -20.44
CA ILE A 35 10.98 -3.56 -19.53
C ILE A 35 11.38 -2.18 -20.07
N SER A 36 12.66 -2.00 -20.43
CA SER A 36 13.17 -0.77 -21.02
C SER A 36 14.33 -1.04 -21.98
N GLY A 37 14.60 -0.09 -22.87
CA GLY A 37 15.64 -0.22 -23.90
C GLY A 37 15.25 -1.15 -25.05
N SER A 38 16.25 -1.77 -25.68
CA SER A 38 16.07 -2.71 -26.78
C SER A 38 17.04 -3.87 -26.71
N VAL A 39 16.60 -5.04 -27.16
CA VAL A 39 17.39 -6.27 -27.15
C VAL A 39 17.34 -6.92 -28.53
N PHE A 40 18.50 -7.29 -29.05
CA PHE A 40 18.63 -8.06 -30.27
C PHE A 40 18.67 -9.54 -29.94
N VAL A 41 17.80 -10.30 -30.58
CA VAL A 41 17.79 -11.75 -30.46
C VAL A 41 17.93 -12.40 -31.82
N SER A 42 18.75 -13.46 -31.90
CA SER A 42 18.82 -14.31 -33.09
C SER A 42 18.33 -15.71 -32.77
N ILE A 43 17.40 -16.21 -33.56
CA ILE A 43 16.89 -17.59 -33.46
C ILE A 43 17.18 -18.26 -34.80
N ASN A 44 18.07 -19.25 -34.80
CA ASN A 44 18.61 -19.83 -36.04
C ASN A 44 19.22 -18.73 -36.96
N ASP A 45 18.63 -18.52 -38.14
CA ASP A 45 19.06 -17.52 -39.13
C ASP A 45 18.25 -16.21 -39.09
N ASP A 46 17.19 -16.13 -38.27
CA ASP A 46 16.32 -14.97 -38.17
C ASP A 46 16.77 -14.04 -37.03
N TYR A 47 16.69 -12.72 -37.28
CA TYR A 47 17.08 -11.68 -36.33
C TYR A 47 15.87 -10.81 -35.97
N TYR A 48 15.68 -10.55 -34.68
CA TYR A 48 14.61 -9.70 -34.16
C TYR A 48 15.18 -8.64 -33.23
N GLU A 49 14.72 -7.40 -33.38
CA GLU A 49 14.95 -6.32 -32.42
C GLU A 49 13.68 -6.20 -31.57
N LEU A 50 13.79 -6.53 -30.28
CA LEU A 50 12.73 -6.36 -29.30
C LEU A 50 12.85 -4.98 -28.69
N LYS A 51 11.74 -4.27 -28.61
CA LYS A 51 11.63 -2.97 -27.96
C LYS A 51 10.82 -3.09 -26.69
N ASN A 52 10.75 -2.01 -25.94
CA ASN A 52 9.85 -1.85 -24.79
C ASN A 52 8.45 -2.46 -25.07
N LYS A 53 7.94 -3.27 -24.14
CA LYS A 53 6.67 -4.06 -24.19
C LYS A 53 6.73 -5.34 -25.00
N ASP A 54 7.79 -5.59 -25.76
CA ASP A 54 7.87 -6.81 -26.55
C ASP A 54 8.12 -8.04 -25.68
N ILE A 55 7.46 -9.14 -26.07
CA ILE A 55 7.60 -10.46 -25.47
C ILE A 55 8.04 -11.44 -26.55
N ILE A 56 9.02 -12.27 -26.21
CA ILE A 56 9.40 -13.43 -27.01
C ILE A 56 9.59 -14.65 -26.14
N LEU A 57 9.20 -15.80 -26.68
CA LEU A 57 9.41 -17.10 -26.07
C LEU A 57 10.39 -17.93 -26.93
N PHE A 58 11.44 -18.45 -26.30
CA PHE A 58 12.33 -19.45 -26.87
C PHE A 58 11.89 -20.85 -26.42
N ASN A 59 11.58 -21.71 -27.40
CA ASN A 59 11.21 -23.09 -27.10
C ASN A 59 12.46 -23.88 -26.67
N SER A 60 12.23 -24.94 -25.89
CA SER A 60 13.28 -25.82 -25.39
C SER A 60 14.23 -26.29 -26.51
N SER A 61 15.53 -26.24 -26.21
CA SER A 61 16.63 -26.70 -27.07
C SER A 61 16.74 -26.01 -28.43
N ILE A 62 16.12 -24.85 -28.62
CA ILE A 62 16.38 -23.98 -29.77
C ILE A 62 17.60 -23.10 -29.48
N SER A 63 18.56 -23.12 -30.40
CA SER A 63 19.74 -22.26 -30.32
C SER A 63 19.37 -20.81 -30.53
N HIS A 64 19.75 -19.96 -29.58
CA HIS A 64 19.50 -18.53 -29.64
C HIS A 64 20.66 -17.71 -29.05
N LYS A 65 20.72 -16.45 -29.45
CA LYS A 65 21.68 -15.44 -28.96
C LYS A 65 20.88 -14.23 -28.49
N ILE A 66 21.31 -13.61 -27.39
CA ILE A 66 20.69 -12.42 -26.83
C ILE A 66 21.78 -11.37 -26.64
N GLU A 67 21.59 -10.19 -27.21
CA GLU A 67 22.51 -9.06 -27.10
C GLU A 67 21.72 -7.78 -26.88
N SER A 68 21.90 -7.16 -25.71
CA SER A 68 21.28 -5.88 -25.37
C SER A 68 21.91 -4.73 -26.15
N ALA A 69 21.10 -3.73 -26.50
CA ALA A 69 21.60 -2.38 -26.71
C ALA A 69 21.91 -1.72 -25.35
N ASP A 70 22.71 -0.65 -25.34
CA ASP A 70 23.13 0.01 -24.10
C ASP A 70 21.93 0.39 -23.20
N ASN A 71 22.00 0.01 -21.93
CA ASN A 71 21.04 0.28 -20.86
C ASN A 71 19.67 -0.42 -21.02
N ALA A 72 19.64 -1.62 -21.60
CA ALA A 72 18.41 -2.40 -21.73
C ALA A 72 18.12 -3.21 -20.46
N LEU A 73 16.84 -3.30 -20.10
CA LEU A 73 16.35 -4.01 -18.93
C LEU A 73 15.28 -5.02 -19.32
N ILE A 74 15.45 -6.28 -18.90
CA ILE A 74 14.52 -7.36 -19.21
C ILE A 74 14.09 -8.13 -17.96
N CYS A 75 12.86 -8.66 -18.01
CA CYS A 75 12.45 -9.78 -17.17
C CYS A 75 12.57 -11.07 -17.96
N ARG A 76 13.30 -12.04 -17.40
CA ARG A 76 13.45 -13.39 -17.92
C ARG A 76 12.74 -14.39 -17.00
N VAL A 77 11.86 -15.20 -17.57
CA VAL A 77 11.22 -16.34 -16.88
C VAL A 77 11.61 -17.63 -17.58
N LEU A 78 12.33 -18.49 -16.88
CA LEU A 78 12.74 -19.81 -17.32
C LEU A 78 11.86 -20.86 -16.66
N VAL A 79 11.16 -21.66 -17.46
CA VAL A 79 10.35 -22.77 -16.95
C VAL A 79 10.91 -24.09 -17.45
N SER A 80 11.21 -24.99 -16.51
CA SER A 80 11.71 -26.32 -16.82
C SER A 80 10.68 -27.13 -17.58
N TYR A 81 11.19 -27.93 -18.51
CA TYR A 81 10.36 -28.82 -19.31
C TYR A 81 9.50 -29.77 -18.45
N LYS A 82 9.98 -30.17 -17.26
CA LYS A 82 9.24 -31.06 -16.35
C LYS A 82 7.94 -30.45 -15.80
N ILE A 83 7.91 -29.12 -15.59
CA ILE A 83 6.69 -28.43 -15.14
C ILE A 83 5.74 -28.33 -16.33
N LEU A 84 6.23 -27.88 -17.48
CA LEU A 84 5.45 -27.75 -18.70
C LEU A 84 4.78 -29.08 -19.12
N ALA A 85 5.51 -30.20 -19.01
CA ALA A 85 5.04 -31.55 -19.32
C ALA A 85 3.84 -32.03 -18.50
N GLN A 86 3.56 -31.41 -17.34
CA GLN A 86 2.41 -31.78 -16.52
C GLN A 86 1.08 -31.25 -17.07
N PHE A 87 1.12 -30.17 -17.86
CA PHE A 87 -0.09 -29.43 -18.26
C PHE A 87 -0.43 -29.60 -19.75
N VAL A 88 0.57 -29.88 -20.59
CA VAL A 88 0.35 -30.06 -22.04
C VAL A 88 -0.17 -31.46 -22.35
N LYS A 89 -1.47 -31.57 -22.68
CA LYS A 89 -2.16 -32.85 -22.90
C LYS A 89 -1.80 -33.58 -24.20
N ASN A 90 -1.43 -32.85 -25.26
CA ASN A 90 -1.24 -33.41 -26.60
C ASN A 90 0.23 -33.69 -26.97
N GLY A 91 1.16 -33.56 -26.01
CA GLY A 91 2.60 -33.75 -26.26
C GLY A 91 3.23 -32.74 -27.22
N ASN A 92 2.51 -31.66 -27.55
CA ASN A 92 2.96 -30.61 -28.44
C ASN A 92 3.46 -29.41 -27.63
N TYR A 93 4.76 -29.28 -27.50
CA TYR A 93 5.40 -28.31 -26.61
C TYR A 93 5.88 -27.06 -27.35
N ILE A 94 5.29 -26.78 -28.51
CA ILE A 94 5.72 -25.70 -29.39
C ILE A 94 4.81 -24.49 -29.22
N PHE A 95 5.43 -23.38 -28.85
CA PHE A 95 4.80 -22.07 -28.72
C PHE A 95 5.34 -21.15 -29.80
N TYR A 96 4.44 -20.37 -30.40
CA TYR A 96 4.83 -19.24 -31.24
C TYR A 96 4.37 -17.96 -30.57
N CYS A 97 5.25 -17.40 -29.75
CA CYS A 97 5.05 -16.16 -29.01
C CYS A 97 6.23 -15.23 -29.32
N ASN A 98 5.99 -14.26 -30.20
CA ASN A 98 6.97 -13.27 -30.63
C ASN A 98 6.20 -12.02 -31.09
N SER A 99 6.08 -11.03 -30.21
CA SER A 99 5.31 -9.80 -30.47
C SER A 99 5.87 -8.94 -31.60
N VAL A 100 7.13 -9.13 -31.97
CA VAL A 100 7.78 -8.41 -33.09
C VAL A 100 7.25 -8.92 -34.42
N SER A 101 7.15 -10.24 -34.59
CA SER A 101 6.73 -10.86 -35.87
C SER A 101 5.23 -11.18 -35.94
N ASP A 102 4.58 -11.44 -34.81
CA ASP A 102 3.16 -11.79 -34.75
C ASP A 102 2.32 -10.57 -34.36
N LYS A 103 1.77 -9.88 -35.36
CA LYS A 103 0.90 -8.72 -35.16
C LYS A 103 -0.58 -9.06 -35.07
N LEU A 104 -0.96 -10.34 -35.21
CA LEU A 104 -2.36 -10.77 -35.23
C LEU A 104 -2.88 -11.15 -33.84
N HIS A 105 -1.99 -11.53 -32.92
CA HIS A 105 -2.33 -11.85 -31.53
C HIS A 105 -2.23 -10.61 -30.63
N SER A 106 -3.10 -10.55 -29.63
CA SER A 106 -2.99 -9.58 -28.54
C SER A 106 -2.02 -10.11 -27.49
N TYR A 107 -1.07 -9.27 -27.08
CA TYR A 107 -0.09 -9.59 -26.03
C TYR A 107 -0.41 -8.94 -24.69
N SER A 108 -1.49 -8.16 -24.61
CA SER A 108 -1.88 -7.38 -23.42
C SER A 108 -1.99 -8.22 -22.14
N GLU A 109 -2.63 -9.39 -22.22
CA GLU A 109 -2.78 -10.29 -21.07
C GLU A 109 -1.42 -10.83 -20.61
N LEU A 110 -0.57 -11.25 -21.55
CA LEU A 110 0.77 -11.76 -21.26
C LEU A 110 1.66 -10.66 -20.67
N GLN A 111 1.56 -9.43 -21.17
CA GLN A 111 2.23 -8.25 -20.63
C GLN A 111 1.77 -7.98 -19.19
N ASN A 112 0.47 -8.07 -18.91
CA ASN A 112 -0.07 -7.87 -17.57
C ASN A 112 0.41 -8.96 -16.58
N ILE A 113 0.42 -10.22 -17.01
CA ILE A 113 0.95 -11.32 -16.20
C ILE A 113 2.44 -11.10 -15.93
N MET A 114 3.24 -10.73 -16.93
CA MET A 114 4.67 -10.44 -16.75
C MET A 114 4.91 -9.27 -15.80
N LYS A 115 4.12 -8.19 -15.89
CA LYS A 115 4.15 -7.07 -14.92
C LYS A 115 3.87 -7.55 -13.49
N ARG A 116 2.83 -8.36 -13.29
CA ARG A 116 2.48 -8.92 -11.97
C ARG A 116 3.58 -9.86 -11.43
N ILE A 117 4.25 -10.62 -12.30
CA ILE A 117 5.41 -11.44 -11.94
C ILE A 117 6.57 -10.56 -11.47
N ILE A 118 6.91 -9.52 -12.23
CA ILE A 118 7.96 -8.56 -11.87
C ILE A 118 7.64 -7.90 -10.52
N PHE A 119 6.41 -7.45 -10.34
CA PHE A 119 5.97 -6.83 -9.08
C PHE A 119 6.08 -7.81 -7.91
N SER A 120 5.59 -9.04 -8.08
CA SER A 120 5.69 -10.04 -7.02
C SER A 120 7.15 -10.41 -6.70
N TYR A 121 8.05 -10.38 -7.69
CA TYR A 121 9.48 -10.62 -7.50
C TYR A 121 10.17 -9.46 -6.76
N LEU A 122 9.82 -8.21 -7.07
CA LEU A 122 10.38 -7.00 -6.43
C LEU A 122 9.76 -6.70 -5.06
N GLY A 123 8.49 -7.07 -4.86
CA GLY A 123 7.73 -6.86 -3.64
C GLY A 123 8.20 -7.76 -2.50
N LYS A 124 8.71 -7.15 -1.41
CA LYS A 124 9.17 -7.86 -0.20
C LYS A 124 8.04 -8.26 0.77
N ASN A 125 6.78 -8.36 0.31
CA ASN A 125 5.59 -8.35 1.18
C ASN A 125 4.72 -9.61 1.15
N HIS A 126 5.18 -10.69 0.54
CA HIS A 126 4.43 -11.96 0.62
C HIS A 126 5.07 -12.89 1.64
N LYS A 127 4.28 -13.31 2.65
CA LYS A 127 4.67 -14.33 3.63
C LYS A 127 4.95 -15.71 2.99
N THR A 128 4.60 -15.88 1.71
CA THR A 128 4.70 -17.14 0.98
C THR A 128 5.04 -16.87 -0.50
N GLU A 129 5.62 -17.86 -1.17
CA GLU A 129 5.86 -17.84 -2.61
C GLU A 129 4.60 -18.19 -3.45
N CYS A 130 3.46 -18.46 -2.81
CA CYS A 130 2.26 -18.97 -3.49
C CYS A 130 1.75 -18.03 -4.59
N LEU A 131 1.80 -16.72 -4.38
CA LEU A 131 1.38 -15.75 -5.39
C LEU A 131 2.28 -15.84 -6.63
N ARG A 132 3.60 -15.91 -6.45
CA ARG A 132 4.55 -16.05 -7.57
C ARG A 132 4.30 -17.34 -8.34
N TYR A 133 4.04 -18.44 -7.64
CA TYR A 133 3.71 -19.70 -8.29
C TYR A 133 2.39 -19.62 -9.04
N GLY A 134 1.35 -19.01 -8.44
CA GLY A 134 0.07 -18.75 -9.10
C GLY A 134 0.22 -17.94 -10.38
N LEU A 135 1.03 -16.88 -10.35
CA LEU A 135 1.32 -16.05 -11.52
C LEU A 135 2.09 -16.79 -12.61
N VAL A 136 3.03 -17.66 -12.25
CA VAL A 136 3.73 -18.52 -13.23
C VAL A 136 2.77 -19.54 -13.84
N TYR A 137 1.84 -20.10 -13.07
CA TYR A 137 0.82 -20.99 -13.62
C TYR A 137 -0.14 -20.23 -14.54
N GLU A 138 -0.52 -19.01 -14.20
CA GLU A 138 -1.32 -18.12 -15.05
C GLU A 138 -0.58 -17.78 -16.35
N LEU A 139 0.73 -17.52 -16.28
CA LEU A 139 1.59 -17.34 -17.45
C LEU A 139 1.57 -18.58 -18.36
N LEU A 140 1.74 -19.77 -17.79
CA LEU A 140 1.74 -21.02 -18.54
C LEU A 140 0.39 -21.31 -19.18
N ASP A 141 -0.71 -21.08 -18.46
CA ASP A 141 -2.07 -21.23 -18.98
C ASP A 141 -2.30 -20.32 -20.19
N ASN A 142 -1.93 -19.03 -20.07
CA ASN A 142 -2.05 -18.08 -21.17
C ASN A 142 -1.21 -18.48 -22.39
N LEU A 143 0.04 -18.93 -22.17
CA LEU A 143 0.91 -19.44 -23.23
C LEU A 143 0.31 -20.67 -23.92
N ILE A 144 -0.27 -21.60 -23.16
CA ILE A 144 -0.91 -22.82 -23.66
C ILE A 144 -2.15 -22.48 -24.48
N GLU A 145 -3.07 -21.67 -23.96
CA GLU A 145 -4.35 -21.41 -24.62
C GLU A 145 -4.22 -20.51 -25.85
N GLN A 146 -3.28 -19.55 -25.86
CA GLN A 146 -3.20 -18.52 -26.90
C GLN A 146 -2.03 -18.70 -27.88
N PHE A 147 -0.91 -19.26 -27.42
CA PHE A 147 0.36 -19.26 -28.17
C PHE A 147 0.85 -20.67 -28.52
N GLN A 148 0.29 -21.71 -27.91
CA GLN A 148 0.54 -23.08 -28.34
C GLN A 148 -0.01 -23.28 -29.75
N LYS A 149 0.82 -23.84 -30.62
CA LYS A 149 0.39 -24.13 -31.99
C LYS A 149 0.09 -25.61 -32.11
N ASP A 150 -1.11 -25.96 -32.56
CA ASP A 150 -1.41 -27.33 -32.99
C ASP A 150 -0.45 -27.76 -34.12
N GLY A 151 -0.23 -29.07 -34.26
CA GLY A 151 0.70 -29.64 -35.25
C GLY A 151 0.48 -29.13 -36.69
N ASP A 152 -0.70 -28.59 -37.00
CA ASP A 152 -1.05 -28.04 -38.31
C ASP A 152 -0.48 -26.63 -38.60
N TYR A 153 0.00 -25.87 -37.60
CA TYR A 153 0.70 -24.59 -37.87
C TYR A 153 1.97 -24.83 -38.67
N TYR A 154 2.61 -26.00 -38.44
CA TYR A 154 3.64 -26.52 -39.31
C TYR A 154 3.10 -27.29 -40.53
N LYS A 155 1.97 -26.89 -41.17
CA LYS A 155 1.61 -27.27 -42.58
C LYS A 155 1.80 -26.17 -43.67
N TYR A 156 1.64 -24.90 -43.33
CA TYR A 156 1.71 -23.72 -44.24
C TYR A 156 3.10 -23.10 -44.67
N LYS A 157 4.27 -23.64 -44.30
CA LYS A 157 5.62 -23.04 -44.52
C LYS A 157 6.56 -24.10 -45.12
N LYS A 158 6.82 -24.11 -46.44
CA LYS A 158 7.61 -25.15 -47.15
C LYS A 158 8.84 -25.63 -46.33
N GLY A 159 8.88 -26.93 -45.96
CA GLY A 159 10.01 -27.58 -45.24
C GLY A 159 9.67 -28.58 -44.11
N LYS A 160 8.43 -29.09 -44.03
CA LYS A 160 7.76 -29.39 -42.74
C LYS A 160 7.89 -30.76 -42.07
N LYS A 161 8.27 -31.85 -42.75
CA LYS A 161 8.39 -33.16 -42.06
C LYS A 161 9.61 -33.26 -41.14
N GLU A 162 10.63 -32.47 -41.43
CA GLU A 162 11.92 -32.51 -40.76
C GLU A 162 11.87 -31.80 -39.39
N ASN A 163 11.23 -30.64 -39.29
CA ASN A 163 11.21 -29.86 -38.05
C ASN A 163 10.37 -30.52 -36.94
N GLU A 164 9.22 -31.12 -37.28
CA GLU A 164 8.40 -31.89 -36.33
C GLU A 164 9.12 -33.15 -35.83
N GLN A 165 9.80 -33.84 -36.74
CA GLN A 165 10.63 -35.01 -36.40
C GLN A 165 11.77 -34.64 -35.46
N LEU A 166 12.43 -33.50 -35.70
CA LEU A 166 13.48 -33.01 -34.82
C LEU A 166 12.97 -32.66 -33.43
N GLN A 167 11.85 -31.94 -33.34
CA GLN A 167 11.26 -31.56 -32.06
C GLN A 167 10.76 -32.77 -31.26
N TYR A 168 10.20 -33.80 -31.91
CA TYR A 168 9.88 -35.06 -31.24
C TYR A 168 11.12 -35.72 -30.62
N ILE A 169 12.25 -35.75 -31.34
CA ILE A 169 13.51 -36.30 -30.85
C ILE A 169 14.01 -35.51 -29.64
N ILE A 170 13.99 -34.17 -29.71
CA ILE A 170 14.38 -33.27 -28.61
C ILE A 170 13.52 -33.52 -27.37
N ASN A 171 12.19 -33.60 -27.53
CA ASN A 171 11.24 -33.85 -26.46
C ASN A 171 11.47 -35.22 -25.82
N TYR A 172 11.65 -36.26 -26.63
CA TYR A 172 11.95 -37.60 -26.12
C TYR A 172 13.24 -37.60 -25.27
N VAL A 173 14.29 -36.93 -25.73
CA VAL A 173 15.56 -36.83 -24.97
C VAL A 173 15.35 -36.07 -23.66
N ASN A 174 14.67 -34.93 -23.66
CA ASN A 174 14.42 -34.15 -22.44
C ASN A 174 13.54 -34.89 -21.41
N LEU A 175 12.62 -35.75 -21.83
CA LEU A 175 11.82 -36.60 -20.93
C LEU A 175 12.58 -37.82 -20.41
N ASN A 176 13.53 -38.35 -21.19
CA ASN A 176 14.16 -39.63 -20.92
C ASN A 176 15.66 -39.54 -20.64
N PHE A 177 16.24 -38.35 -20.47
CA PHE A 177 17.71 -38.16 -20.36
C PHE A 177 18.33 -38.98 -19.21
N GLN A 178 17.59 -39.19 -18.13
CA GLN A 178 18.02 -39.98 -16.97
C GLN A 178 18.13 -41.48 -17.27
N ASN A 179 17.42 -41.97 -18.30
CA ASN A 179 17.40 -43.35 -18.73
C ASN A 179 18.41 -43.61 -19.86
N THR A 180 18.68 -44.88 -20.16
CA THR A 180 19.46 -45.25 -21.35
C THR A 180 18.65 -44.96 -22.61
N ILE A 181 19.12 -44.00 -23.42
CA ILE A 181 18.49 -43.62 -24.68
C ILE A 181 19.19 -44.33 -25.85
N HIS A 182 18.44 -45.14 -26.60
CA HIS A 182 18.92 -45.78 -27.82
C HIS A 182 18.27 -45.17 -29.05
N LEU A 183 19.10 -44.71 -29.99
CA LEU A 183 18.65 -44.17 -31.28
C LEU A 183 17.82 -45.19 -32.10
N SER A 184 18.08 -46.49 -31.92
CA SER A 184 17.34 -47.57 -32.57
C SER A 184 15.85 -47.62 -32.16
N LYS A 185 15.54 -47.26 -30.90
CA LYS A 185 14.16 -47.19 -30.41
C LYS A 185 13.40 -46.03 -31.06
N LEU A 186 14.02 -44.84 -31.07
CA LEU A 186 13.49 -43.65 -31.76
C LEU A 186 13.29 -43.89 -33.26
N ALA A 187 14.25 -44.53 -33.92
CA ALA A 187 14.15 -44.86 -35.35
C ALA A 187 12.95 -45.77 -35.63
N LYS A 188 12.70 -46.76 -34.76
CA LYS A 188 11.55 -47.66 -34.87
C LYS A 188 10.21 -46.94 -34.65
N GLU A 189 10.12 -46.07 -33.65
CA GLU A 189 8.92 -45.25 -33.37
C GLU A 189 8.61 -44.26 -34.51
N MET A 190 9.66 -43.76 -35.18
CA MET A 190 9.55 -42.81 -36.28
C MET A 190 9.50 -43.49 -37.67
N TYR A 191 9.34 -44.82 -37.72
CA TYR A 191 9.28 -45.62 -38.95
C TYR A 191 10.44 -45.38 -39.92
N THR A 192 11.67 -45.21 -39.41
CA THR A 192 12.88 -44.94 -40.19
C THR A 192 14.05 -45.85 -39.77
N SER A 193 15.14 -45.85 -40.53
CA SER A 193 16.35 -46.59 -40.16
C SER A 193 17.24 -45.76 -39.22
N GLN A 194 18.02 -46.43 -38.36
CA GLN A 194 18.94 -45.74 -37.44
C GLN A 194 19.98 -44.87 -38.18
N SER A 195 20.47 -45.31 -39.34
CA SER A 195 21.42 -44.55 -40.14
C SER A 195 20.78 -43.31 -40.77
N THR A 196 19.54 -43.44 -41.25
CA THR A 196 18.74 -42.33 -41.77
C THR A 196 18.47 -41.30 -40.67
N LEU A 197 18.02 -41.73 -39.48
CA LEU A 197 17.73 -40.83 -38.37
C LEU A 197 18.99 -40.13 -37.84
N SER A 198 20.12 -40.85 -37.76
CA SER A 198 21.40 -40.26 -37.33
C SER A 198 21.89 -39.19 -38.30
N ARG A 199 21.79 -39.43 -39.61
CA ARG A 199 22.20 -38.46 -40.64
C ARG A 199 21.25 -37.27 -40.65
N PHE A 200 19.95 -37.53 -40.53
CA PHE A 200 18.92 -36.52 -40.39
C PHE A 200 19.21 -35.59 -39.19
N PHE A 201 19.37 -36.15 -38.00
CA PHE A 201 19.64 -35.37 -36.78
C PHE A 201 20.92 -34.55 -36.89
N LYS A 202 22.01 -35.15 -37.40
CA LYS A 202 23.29 -34.45 -37.57
C LYS A 202 23.18 -33.28 -38.57
N ASN A 203 22.43 -33.47 -39.66
CA ASN A 203 22.23 -32.40 -40.63
C ASN A 203 21.45 -31.22 -40.04
N GLN A 204 20.50 -31.49 -39.15
CA GLN A 204 19.66 -30.46 -38.54
C GLN A 204 20.34 -29.76 -37.34
N MET A 205 21.01 -30.52 -36.47
CA MET A 205 21.58 -30.00 -35.21
C MET A 205 23.07 -29.69 -35.29
N GLY A 206 23.75 -30.07 -36.38
CA GLY A 206 25.21 -29.94 -36.53
C GLY A 206 26.05 -30.91 -35.69
N ILE A 207 25.45 -31.59 -34.71
CA ILE A 207 26.11 -32.52 -33.78
C ILE A 207 25.51 -33.93 -33.86
N TYR A 208 26.24 -34.94 -33.38
CA TYR A 208 25.70 -36.30 -33.31
C TYR A 208 24.70 -36.44 -32.17
N PHE A 209 23.74 -37.34 -32.34
CA PHE A 209 22.68 -37.58 -31.35
C PHE A 209 23.21 -37.94 -29.96
N GLY A 210 24.29 -38.73 -29.87
CA GLY A 210 24.90 -39.07 -28.57
C GLY A 210 25.50 -37.86 -27.86
N ASP A 211 26.11 -36.95 -28.62
CA ASP A 211 26.68 -35.71 -28.09
C ASP A 211 25.57 -34.79 -27.58
N PHE A 212 24.46 -34.69 -28.32
CA PHE A 212 23.27 -33.96 -27.88
C PHE A 212 22.69 -34.50 -26.56
N VAL A 213 22.53 -35.83 -26.44
CA VAL A 213 22.09 -36.45 -25.18
C VAL A 213 23.04 -36.09 -24.04
N ASN A 214 24.34 -36.16 -24.27
CA ASN A 214 25.32 -35.79 -23.25
C ASN A 214 25.25 -34.31 -22.88
N GLN A 215 25.04 -33.41 -23.84
CA GLN A 215 24.86 -31.97 -23.57
C GLN A 215 23.61 -31.72 -22.72
N VAL A 216 22.47 -32.34 -23.03
CA VAL A 216 21.26 -32.24 -22.19
C VAL A 216 21.55 -32.73 -20.77
N ARG A 217 22.22 -33.87 -20.62
CA ARG A 217 22.60 -34.40 -19.29
C ARG A 217 23.57 -33.50 -18.54
N LEU A 218 24.54 -32.89 -19.22
CA LEU A 218 25.47 -31.92 -18.64
C LEU A 218 24.73 -30.67 -18.15
N ASN A 219 23.76 -30.16 -18.92
CA ASN A 219 22.96 -28.99 -18.52
C ASN A 219 22.21 -29.24 -17.20
N TYR A 220 21.57 -30.41 -17.04
CA TYR A 220 20.98 -30.80 -15.76
C TYR A 220 22.02 -30.99 -14.65
N ALA A 221 23.19 -31.56 -14.98
CA ALA A 221 24.25 -31.78 -14.01
C ALA A 221 24.84 -30.47 -13.47
N VAL A 222 25.00 -29.44 -14.31
CA VAL A 222 25.47 -28.10 -13.88
C VAL A 222 24.51 -27.49 -12.87
N LYS A 223 23.19 -27.64 -13.06
CA LYS A 223 22.19 -27.14 -12.10
C LYS A 223 22.31 -27.84 -10.75
N ASP A 224 22.32 -29.17 -10.74
CA ASP A 224 22.49 -29.94 -9.50
C ASP A 224 23.84 -29.66 -8.83
N LEU A 225 24.89 -29.33 -9.60
CA LEU A 225 26.20 -28.97 -9.06
C LEU A 225 26.19 -27.64 -8.30
N ILE A 226 25.35 -26.69 -8.71
CA ILE A 226 25.25 -25.34 -8.13
C ILE A 226 24.17 -25.29 -7.03
N GLN A 227 23.04 -25.96 -7.23
CA GLN A 227 21.85 -25.82 -6.41
C GLN A 227 21.71 -26.89 -5.31
N THR A 228 22.56 -27.92 -5.31
CA THR A 228 22.45 -29.04 -4.36
C THR A 228 23.79 -29.47 -3.78
N ASP A 229 23.73 -30.06 -2.58
CA ASP A 229 24.89 -30.67 -1.90
C ASP A 229 25.14 -32.13 -2.33
N LYS A 230 24.44 -32.63 -3.36
CA LYS A 230 24.63 -34.01 -3.84
C LYS A 230 26.09 -34.25 -4.23
N THR A 231 26.60 -35.44 -3.97
CA THR A 231 27.95 -35.82 -4.40
C THR A 231 28.05 -35.84 -5.93
N ILE A 232 29.23 -35.55 -6.49
CA ILE A 232 29.46 -35.60 -7.95
C ILE A 232 29.05 -36.94 -8.54
N THR A 233 29.31 -38.03 -7.80
CA THR A 233 28.87 -39.40 -8.13
C THR A 233 27.35 -39.51 -8.24
N LYS A 234 26.61 -38.94 -7.28
CA LYS A 234 25.15 -38.99 -7.27
C LYS A 234 24.57 -38.16 -8.42
N ILE A 235 25.11 -36.97 -8.68
CA ILE A 235 24.71 -36.11 -9.81
C ILE A 235 24.93 -36.83 -11.14
N SER A 236 26.10 -37.45 -11.33
CA SER A 236 26.40 -38.25 -12.51
C SER A 236 25.32 -39.33 -12.76
N ILE A 237 24.92 -40.06 -11.71
CA ILE A 237 23.91 -41.12 -11.80
C ILE A 237 22.53 -40.52 -12.08
N ASP A 238 22.13 -39.47 -11.36
CA ASP A 238 20.82 -38.83 -11.50
C ASP A 238 20.63 -38.18 -12.89
N CYS A 239 21.71 -37.76 -13.53
CA CYS A 239 21.73 -37.25 -14.91
C CYS A 239 21.85 -38.36 -15.97
N GLY A 240 21.87 -39.65 -15.59
CA GLY A 240 21.83 -40.78 -16.54
C GLY A 240 23.18 -41.22 -17.12
N PHE A 241 24.31 -40.78 -16.56
CA PHE A 241 25.63 -41.29 -16.95
C PHE A 241 25.89 -42.67 -16.35
N SER A 242 26.40 -43.59 -17.16
CA SER A 242 26.65 -44.98 -16.74
C SER A 242 27.77 -45.12 -15.71
N ASN A 243 28.75 -44.19 -15.71
CA ASN A 243 29.77 -44.12 -14.67
C ASN A 243 30.28 -42.67 -14.44
N PRO A 244 30.67 -42.31 -13.20
CA PRO A 244 31.16 -40.98 -12.85
C PRO A 244 32.43 -40.55 -13.59
N SER A 245 33.28 -41.50 -13.98
CA SER A 245 34.53 -41.20 -14.70
C SER A 245 34.27 -40.68 -16.11
N THR A 246 33.29 -41.25 -16.81
CA THR A 246 32.80 -40.80 -18.12
C THR A 246 32.15 -39.42 -18.00
N PHE A 247 31.30 -39.21 -17.00
CA PHE A 247 30.74 -37.90 -16.70
C PHE A 247 31.83 -36.84 -16.52
N SER A 248 32.83 -37.12 -15.68
CA SER A 248 33.89 -36.16 -15.35
C SER A 248 34.75 -35.81 -16.55
N LYS A 249 35.06 -36.78 -17.42
CA LYS A 249 35.77 -36.54 -18.69
C LYS A 249 34.95 -35.68 -19.66
N ILE A 250 33.68 -36.02 -19.85
CA ILE A 250 32.79 -35.28 -20.75
C ILE A 250 32.58 -33.85 -20.24
N PHE A 251 32.36 -33.68 -18.93
CA PHE A 251 32.24 -32.38 -18.29
C PHE A 251 33.52 -31.54 -18.43
N GLN A 252 34.69 -32.14 -18.19
CA GLN A 252 35.97 -31.44 -18.31
C GLN A 252 36.29 -31.05 -19.76
N ASN A 253 35.90 -31.88 -20.74
CA ASN A 253 36.06 -31.52 -22.15
C ASN A 253 35.17 -30.34 -22.53
N GLU A 254 33.93 -30.29 -22.03
CA GLU A 254 32.98 -29.22 -22.34
C GLU A 254 33.33 -27.90 -21.62
N TYR A 255 33.57 -27.96 -20.31
CA TYR A 255 33.74 -26.77 -19.46
C TYR A 255 35.21 -26.43 -19.14
N SER A 256 36.17 -27.19 -19.68
CA SER A 256 37.62 -27.04 -19.45
C SER A 256 38.07 -27.15 -17.98
N VAL A 257 37.18 -27.50 -17.05
CA VAL A 257 37.45 -27.68 -15.61
C VAL A 257 36.72 -28.91 -15.08
N SER A 258 37.20 -29.50 -13.98
CA SER A 258 36.54 -30.66 -13.37
C SER A 258 35.20 -30.27 -12.70
N PRO A 259 34.21 -31.17 -12.58
CA PRO A 259 32.95 -30.88 -11.88
C PRO A 259 33.14 -30.35 -10.46
N THR A 260 34.10 -30.91 -9.72
CA THR A 260 34.45 -30.47 -8.36
C THR A 260 35.04 -29.07 -8.35
N ALA A 261 35.96 -28.76 -9.28
CA ALA A 261 36.53 -27.43 -9.42
C ALA A 261 35.47 -26.42 -9.88
N TYR A 262 34.55 -26.83 -10.75
CA TYR A 262 33.42 -26.02 -11.22
C TYR A 262 32.51 -25.62 -10.06
N ARG A 263 32.07 -26.60 -9.24
CA ARG A 263 31.28 -26.34 -8.02
C ARG A 263 32.01 -25.39 -7.08
N LYS A 264 33.30 -25.63 -6.82
CA LYS A 264 34.10 -24.78 -5.91
C LYS A 264 34.25 -23.35 -6.43
N ASN A 265 34.56 -23.18 -7.72
CA ASN A 265 34.75 -21.88 -8.36
C ASN A 265 33.46 -21.06 -8.46
N LYS A 266 32.30 -21.72 -8.62
CA LYS A 266 31.01 -21.03 -8.64
C LYS A 266 30.52 -20.72 -7.23
N LEU A 267 30.70 -21.61 -6.24
CA LEU A 267 30.42 -21.29 -4.82
C LEU A 267 31.30 -20.14 -4.30
N SER A 268 32.56 -20.03 -4.76
CA SER A 268 33.46 -18.91 -4.43
C SER A 268 33.23 -17.64 -5.28
N LYS A 269 32.35 -17.70 -6.29
CA LYS A 269 31.87 -16.56 -7.09
C LYS A 269 30.39 -16.25 -6.86
N VAL A 270 29.72 -16.94 -5.92
CA VAL A 270 28.51 -16.44 -5.27
C VAL A 270 28.98 -15.53 -4.13
N ASP A 271 29.73 -14.50 -4.52
CA ASP A 271 29.68 -13.24 -3.81
C ASP A 271 28.43 -12.58 -4.37
N THR A 272 27.26 -12.92 -3.81
CA THR A 272 26.02 -12.13 -3.97
C THR A 272 26.22 -10.83 -3.19
N SER A 273 27.25 -10.08 -3.57
CA SER A 273 27.45 -8.71 -3.17
C SER A 273 26.60 -7.88 -4.12
N MET A 274 25.42 -7.51 -3.63
CA MET A 274 24.70 -6.30 -4.04
C MET A 274 24.37 -6.21 -5.53
N ILE A 275 23.13 -6.58 -5.91
CA ILE A 275 22.42 -5.62 -6.79
C ILE A 275 22.47 -4.32 -5.98
N GLN A 276 23.21 -3.33 -6.46
CA GLN A 276 23.36 -2.06 -5.74
C GLN A 276 21.94 -1.52 -5.52
N LYS A 277 21.63 -0.97 -4.34
CA LYS A 277 20.34 -0.29 -4.10
C LYS A 277 19.98 0.65 -5.26
N GLU A 278 21.00 1.27 -5.84
CA GLU A 278 20.96 2.14 -7.03
C GLU A 278 20.45 1.42 -8.30
N GLU A 279 20.79 0.14 -8.52
CA GLU A 279 20.29 -0.65 -9.66
C GLU A 279 18.83 -1.07 -9.47
N ILE A 280 18.39 -1.39 -8.25
CA ILE A 280 16.96 -1.66 -7.96
C ILE A 280 16.14 -0.38 -8.18
N GLU A 281 16.63 0.77 -7.73
CA GLU A 281 15.98 2.07 -7.95
C GLU A 281 15.92 2.46 -9.44
N ALA A 282 16.98 2.22 -10.21
CA ALA A 282 16.98 2.41 -11.66
C ALA A 282 15.99 1.46 -12.36
N ILE A 283 15.93 0.19 -11.94
CA ILE A 283 14.97 -0.81 -12.43
C ILE A 283 13.54 -0.40 -12.11
N LYS A 284 13.28 0.09 -10.90
CA LYS A 284 11.96 0.64 -10.51
C LYS A 284 11.60 1.84 -11.38
N LYS A 285 12.51 2.79 -11.59
CA LYS A 285 12.30 3.98 -12.43
C LYS A 285 11.98 3.62 -13.89
N ASP A 286 12.67 2.62 -14.43
CA ASP A 286 12.42 2.11 -15.78
C ASP A 286 11.04 1.42 -15.88
N ILE A 287 10.59 0.72 -14.83
CA ILE A 287 9.23 0.10 -14.73
C ILE A 287 8.13 1.18 -14.57
N ILE A 288 8.40 2.24 -13.81
CA ILE A 288 7.48 3.38 -13.60
C ILE A 288 7.21 4.09 -14.95
N SER A 289 8.27 4.44 -15.69
CA SER A 289 8.14 5.11 -17.00
C SER A 289 7.37 4.29 -18.05
N PHE A 290 7.38 2.96 -17.91
CA PHE A 290 6.68 2.03 -18.77
C PHE A 290 5.15 2.06 -18.58
N GLN A 291 4.67 2.35 -17.37
CA GLN A 291 3.25 2.51 -17.06
C GLN A 291 2.71 3.85 -17.56
N GLU A 292 3.48 4.93 -17.39
CA GLU A 292 3.11 6.29 -17.83
C GLU A 292 2.83 6.36 -19.35
N GLU A 293 3.53 5.55 -20.17
CA GLU A 293 3.28 5.48 -21.62
C GLU A 293 2.01 4.71 -22.03
N GLU A 294 1.42 3.85 -21.17
CA GLU A 294 0.13 3.17 -21.47
C GLU A 294 -1.10 3.97 -21.06
N GLU A 295 -1.02 4.75 -19.99
CA GLU A 295 -2.15 5.54 -19.48
C GLU A 295 -2.55 6.68 -20.42
N GLY A 296 -1.70 7.01 -21.41
CA GLY A 296 -2.05 7.95 -22.48
C GLY A 296 -3.20 7.52 -23.41
N ARG A 297 -3.79 6.31 -23.30
CA ARG A 297 -4.86 5.87 -24.22
C ARG A 297 -5.94 4.94 -23.62
N LYS A 298 -6.88 5.50 -22.85
CA LYS A 298 -8.35 5.50 -23.07
C LYS A 298 -9.06 5.94 -21.78
N ILE A 299 -9.65 7.15 -21.80
CA ILE A 299 -10.61 7.60 -20.77
C ILE A 299 -11.78 6.61 -20.78
N SER A 300 -11.84 5.76 -19.76
CA SER A 300 -12.94 4.82 -19.54
C SER A 300 -13.85 5.43 -18.47
N SER A 301 -14.80 6.27 -18.88
CA SER A 301 -15.75 6.85 -17.93
C SER A 301 -16.64 5.75 -17.33
N LYS A 302 -16.47 5.46 -16.03
CA LYS A 302 -17.36 4.56 -15.31
C LYS A 302 -18.69 5.28 -15.05
N GLU A 303 -19.79 4.77 -15.60
CA GLU A 303 -21.13 5.32 -15.36
C GLU A 303 -21.87 4.48 -14.31
N ILE A 304 -22.33 5.13 -13.23
CA ILE A 304 -23.16 4.54 -12.18
C ILE A 304 -24.53 5.22 -12.21
N ARG A 305 -25.60 4.42 -12.19
CA ARG A 305 -26.98 4.90 -12.09
C ARG A 305 -27.54 4.56 -10.73
N ILE A 306 -28.11 5.57 -10.07
CA ILE A 306 -28.57 5.51 -8.67
C ILE A 306 -30.04 5.91 -8.65
N GLN A 307 -30.85 5.18 -7.89
CA GLN A 307 -32.26 5.50 -7.69
C GLN A 307 -32.55 5.55 -6.19
N ALA A 308 -32.62 6.75 -5.63
CA ALA A 308 -32.77 6.95 -4.18
C ALA A 308 -34.19 7.38 -3.83
N GLN A 309 -34.82 6.73 -2.84
CA GLN A 309 -36.12 7.12 -2.31
C GLN A 309 -35.93 8.10 -1.16
N VAL A 310 -36.32 9.36 -1.33
CA VAL A 310 -35.92 10.41 -0.38
C VAL A 310 -36.93 10.68 0.74
N ASN A 311 -38.08 10.00 0.72
CA ASN A 311 -39.13 10.09 1.73
C ASN A 311 -38.87 9.24 2.99
N GLN A 312 -37.76 8.50 3.01
CA GLN A 312 -37.36 7.63 4.12
C GLN A 312 -35.95 8.02 4.53
N GLY A 313 -35.77 8.39 5.80
CA GLY A 313 -34.45 8.67 6.34
C GLY A 313 -34.41 8.35 7.83
N ILE A 314 -33.27 7.81 8.27
CA ILE A 314 -33.01 7.45 9.66
C ILE A 314 -31.99 8.41 10.27
N GLU A 315 -32.13 8.72 11.55
CA GLU A 315 -31.14 9.52 12.25
C GLU A 315 -29.80 8.79 12.29
N TYR A 316 -28.71 9.54 12.15
CA TYR A 316 -27.35 9.02 12.29
C TYR A 316 -26.49 10.03 13.03
N LYS A 317 -25.35 9.58 13.56
CA LYS A 317 -24.42 10.44 14.29
C LYS A 317 -23.21 10.77 13.43
N LYS A 318 -22.82 12.05 13.40
CA LYS A 318 -21.56 12.51 12.80
C LYS A 318 -20.41 12.21 13.77
N TYR A 319 -19.62 11.18 13.48
CA TYR A 319 -18.51 10.72 14.34
C TYR A 319 -17.14 11.31 13.93
N TRP A 320 -17.04 11.98 12.78
CA TRP A 320 -15.79 12.50 12.21
C TRP A 320 -15.43 13.92 12.66
N ASN A 321 -16.36 14.68 13.25
CA ASN A 321 -16.15 16.07 13.66
C ASN A 321 -16.18 16.26 15.18
N GLU A 322 -16.07 15.19 15.96
CA GLU A 322 -16.17 15.29 17.42
C GLU A 322 -14.82 15.71 18.05
N VAL A 323 -13.69 15.22 17.54
CA VAL A 323 -12.34 15.41 18.12
C VAL A 323 -11.35 15.91 17.07
N LEU A 324 -10.55 16.92 17.47
CA LEU A 324 -9.42 17.45 16.70
C LEU A 324 -8.10 17.12 17.41
N ASN A 325 -7.16 16.43 16.74
CA ASN A 325 -5.82 16.19 17.30
C ASN A 325 -4.93 17.43 17.19
N ALA A 326 -4.44 17.93 18.34
CA ALA A 326 -3.68 19.18 18.43
C ALA A 326 -2.18 19.01 18.73
N GLY A 327 -1.66 17.79 18.88
CA GLY A 327 -0.25 17.59 19.17
C GLY A 327 0.05 17.44 20.66
N THR A 328 1.35 17.56 20.98
CA THR A 328 1.80 17.74 22.36
C THR A 328 1.24 19.02 22.98
N ALA A 329 0.88 18.94 24.26
CA ALA A 329 0.42 20.06 25.06
C ALA A 329 1.38 21.27 25.02
N HIS A 330 2.70 21.05 24.99
CA HIS A 330 3.69 22.14 24.97
C HIS A 330 3.53 23.06 23.75
N ASN A 331 3.19 22.53 22.59
CA ASN A 331 3.03 23.32 21.36
C ASN A 331 1.85 24.30 21.44
N LEU A 332 0.87 24.05 22.30
CA LEU A 332 -0.29 24.92 22.48
C LEU A 332 0.07 26.23 23.21
N ILE A 333 1.29 26.41 23.72
CA ILE A 333 1.77 27.71 24.22
C ILE A 333 1.96 28.70 23.06
N MET A 334 2.22 28.21 21.85
CA MET A 334 2.48 29.06 20.68
C MET A 334 1.19 29.73 20.18
N ALA A 335 1.20 31.06 20.11
CA ALA A 335 0.05 31.85 19.66
C ALA A 335 -0.46 31.45 18.25
N ASN A 336 0.45 31.08 17.34
CA ASN A 336 0.07 30.63 16.00
C ASN A 336 -0.71 29.30 16.05
N VAL A 337 -0.26 28.34 16.88
CA VAL A 337 -0.96 27.06 17.07
C VAL A 337 -2.34 27.29 17.69
N GLN A 338 -2.44 28.15 18.72
CA GLN A 338 -3.72 28.54 19.32
C GLN A 338 -4.68 29.16 18.30
N SER A 339 -4.17 30.04 17.44
CA SER A 339 -4.95 30.67 16.36
C SER A 339 -5.45 29.64 15.33
N HIS A 340 -4.63 28.65 14.99
CA HIS A 340 -4.99 27.57 14.06
C HIS A 340 -6.08 26.67 14.65
N ILE A 341 -5.93 26.26 15.91
CA ILE A 341 -6.92 25.44 16.62
C ILE A 341 -8.26 26.19 16.73
N THR A 342 -8.24 27.47 17.14
CA THR A 342 -9.46 28.29 17.25
C THR A 342 -10.18 28.36 15.89
N TYR A 343 -9.43 28.66 14.82
CA TYR A 343 -9.98 28.70 13.47
C TYR A 343 -10.61 27.37 13.05
N LEU A 344 -9.97 26.24 13.33
CA LEU A 344 -10.49 24.92 12.97
C LEU A 344 -11.73 24.54 13.79
N VAL A 345 -11.74 24.80 15.09
CA VAL A 345 -12.90 24.58 15.96
C VAL A 345 -14.09 25.41 15.47
N GLU A 346 -13.89 26.68 15.12
CA GLU A 346 -14.95 27.56 14.62
C GLU A 346 -15.49 27.15 13.26
N GLN A 347 -14.60 26.83 12.30
CA GLN A 347 -14.97 26.54 10.92
C GLN A 347 -15.49 25.11 10.71
N LEU A 348 -14.90 24.14 11.40
CA LEU A 348 -15.21 22.71 11.26
C LEU A 348 -16.03 22.15 12.43
N LYS A 349 -16.39 22.99 13.42
CA LYS A 349 -17.29 22.62 14.53
C LYS A 349 -16.80 21.40 15.33
N PHE A 350 -15.49 21.29 15.53
CA PHE A 350 -14.92 20.30 16.45
C PHE A 350 -15.30 20.63 17.88
N GLU A 351 -15.77 19.65 18.65
CA GLU A 351 -16.16 19.85 20.04
C GLU A 351 -15.01 19.67 21.03
N TYR A 352 -14.15 18.70 20.77
CA TYR A 352 -13.02 18.34 21.62
C TYR A 352 -11.70 18.61 20.92
N VAL A 353 -10.71 19.02 21.69
CA VAL A 353 -9.32 19.14 21.25
C VAL A 353 -8.48 18.15 22.04
N ARG A 354 -7.88 17.20 21.32
CA ARG A 354 -7.06 16.13 21.90
C ARG A 354 -5.59 16.53 21.97
N ILE A 355 -5.01 16.39 23.15
CA ILE A 355 -3.60 16.69 23.46
C ILE A 355 -2.96 15.55 24.25
N TRP A 356 -1.65 15.36 24.11
CA TRP A 356 -0.85 14.44 24.91
C TRP A 356 0.32 15.17 25.59
N ASN A 357 1.09 14.46 26.42
CA ASN A 357 2.25 15.00 27.16
C ASN A 357 1.90 16.18 28.10
N ILE A 358 0.71 16.15 28.72
CA ILE A 358 0.34 17.16 29.74
C ILE A 358 1.28 17.14 30.95
N PHE A 359 1.96 16.02 31.19
CA PHE A 359 3.03 15.86 32.18
C PHE A 359 4.40 15.85 31.51
N SER A 360 4.73 16.93 30.80
CA SER A 360 6.04 17.16 30.19
C SER A 360 6.97 17.97 31.09
N TYR A 361 8.27 17.67 31.06
CA TYR A 361 9.28 18.51 31.72
C TYR A 361 9.36 19.92 31.11
N LYS A 362 8.99 20.09 29.83
CA LYS A 362 8.95 21.40 29.15
C LYS A 362 7.89 22.34 29.75
N LEU A 363 6.87 21.78 30.39
CA LEU A 363 5.83 22.55 31.09
C LEU A 363 6.27 23.00 32.49
N MET A 364 7.53 22.75 32.87
CA MET A 364 8.15 23.17 34.12
C MET A 364 7.36 22.74 35.38
N ILE A 365 6.75 21.55 35.30
CA ILE A 365 6.00 20.96 36.40
C ILE A 365 7.01 20.41 37.42
N GLN A 366 7.35 21.24 38.39
CA GLN A 366 8.26 20.88 39.48
C GLN A 366 7.52 20.76 40.79
N ARG A 367 7.88 19.75 41.58
CA ARG A 367 7.48 19.64 42.98
C ARG A 367 8.33 20.59 43.80
N ASN A 368 7.73 21.63 44.37
CA ASN A 368 8.41 22.58 45.24
C ASN A 368 8.97 21.84 46.47
N SER A 369 10.27 21.95 46.69
CA SER A 369 10.97 21.29 47.80
C SER A 369 10.55 21.77 49.19
N LYS A 370 9.92 22.94 49.29
CA LYS A 370 9.46 23.52 50.57
C LYS A 370 8.04 23.12 50.94
N ASP A 371 7.13 23.08 49.96
CA ASP A 371 5.69 22.93 50.21
C ASP A 371 5.08 21.66 49.55
N TYR A 372 5.90 20.85 48.87
CA TYR A 372 5.50 19.66 48.13
C TYR A 372 4.40 19.87 47.06
N ASN A 373 4.13 21.11 46.67
CA ASN A 373 3.15 21.48 45.64
C ASN A 373 3.77 21.47 44.23
N TYR A 374 2.96 21.15 43.22
CA TYR A 374 3.36 21.18 41.82
C TYR A 374 3.09 22.55 41.18
N ASN A 375 3.96 22.98 40.27
CA ASN A 375 3.75 24.16 39.44
C ASN A 375 2.94 23.79 38.18
N PHE A 376 1.70 24.26 38.07
CA PHE A 376 0.84 24.03 36.91
C PHE A 376 0.67 25.27 36.02
N ASN A 377 1.46 26.33 36.18
CA ASN A 377 1.24 27.59 35.46
C ASN A 377 1.21 27.45 33.93
N MET A 378 2.11 26.66 33.33
CA MET A 378 2.08 26.44 31.88
C MET A 378 0.92 25.55 31.44
N VAL A 379 0.56 24.57 32.26
CA VAL A 379 -0.62 23.73 32.05
C VAL A 379 -1.88 24.59 32.06
N ASP A 380 -1.97 25.55 32.98
CA ASP A 380 -3.08 26.51 33.08
C ASP A 380 -3.19 27.37 31.82
N ILE A 381 -2.07 27.85 31.25
CA ILE A 381 -2.09 28.61 29.98
C ILE A 381 -2.76 27.79 28.87
N ILE A 382 -2.40 26.51 28.77
CA ILE A 382 -2.91 25.62 27.72
C ILE A 382 -4.39 25.31 27.93
N LEU A 383 -4.78 24.93 29.16
CA LEU A 383 -6.15 24.55 29.47
C LEU A 383 -7.09 25.77 29.47
N ASP A 384 -6.64 26.94 29.94
CA ASP A 384 -7.39 28.20 29.84
C ASP A 384 -7.66 28.54 28.38
N PHE A 385 -6.66 28.40 27.50
CA PHE A 385 -6.85 28.62 26.06
C PHE A 385 -7.96 27.71 25.50
N LEU A 386 -7.89 26.39 25.77
CA LEU A 386 -8.88 25.44 25.27
C LEU A 386 -10.29 25.78 25.77
N VAL A 387 -10.47 25.95 27.08
CA VAL A 387 -11.76 26.27 27.70
C VAL A 387 -12.31 27.60 27.19
N ASN A 388 -11.47 28.64 27.10
CA ASN A 388 -11.90 29.97 26.63
C ASN A 388 -12.25 29.99 25.13
N SER A 389 -11.65 29.10 24.33
CA SER A 389 -12.01 28.92 22.91
C SER A 389 -13.33 28.16 22.71
N GLY A 390 -13.94 27.65 23.80
CA GLY A 390 -15.14 26.81 23.75
C GLY A 390 -14.86 25.35 23.39
N ALA A 391 -13.59 24.96 23.24
CA ALA A 391 -13.19 23.58 23.02
C ALA A 391 -13.12 22.80 24.34
N LYS A 392 -13.57 21.55 24.32
CA LYS A 392 -13.48 20.64 25.46
C LYS A 392 -12.13 19.90 25.43
N PRO A 393 -11.31 19.94 26.49
CA PRO A 393 -10.09 19.14 26.56
C PRO A 393 -10.37 17.63 26.48
N PHE A 394 -9.63 16.97 25.59
CA PHE A 394 -9.45 15.53 25.58
C PHE A 394 -7.96 15.25 25.86
N ILE A 395 -7.64 14.78 27.06
CA ILE A 395 -6.26 14.65 27.54
C ILE A 395 -5.84 13.17 27.49
N ASP A 396 -4.80 12.88 26.72
CA ASP A 396 -4.09 11.59 26.72
C ASP A 396 -2.94 11.63 27.73
N PHE A 397 -3.02 10.76 28.73
CA PHE A 397 -2.04 10.59 29.80
C PHE A 397 -0.96 9.55 29.48
N GLY A 398 -1.03 8.93 28.30
CA GLY A 398 0.00 8.01 27.83
C GLY A 398 1.31 8.72 27.47
N LYS A 399 2.38 7.94 27.43
CA LYS A 399 3.73 8.39 27.10
C LYS A 399 3.92 8.36 25.59
N LYS A 400 3.99 9.54 24.96
CA LYS A 400 4.17 9.69 23.51
C LYS A 400 5.36 10.58 23.17
N PRO A 401 6.21 10.19 22.20
CA PRO A 401 7.26 11.07 21.72
C PRO A 401 6.66 12.26 20.94
N ASP A 402 7.34 13.40 20.98
CA ASP A 402 7.16 14.44 19.97
C ASP A 402 8.08 14.10 18.79
N CYS A 403 7.51 13.79 17.63
CA CYS A 403 8.30 13.37 16.47
C CYS A 403 7.63 13.72 15.14
N ALA A 404 8.45 14.01 14.14
CA ALA A 404 8.03 14.08 12.74
C ALA A 404 8.62 12.90 11.96
N VAL A 405 7.77 11.97 11.54
CA VAL A 405 8.14 10.82 10.70
C VAL A 405 8.24 11.26 9.24
N VAL A 406 9.26 10.82 8.53
CA VAL A 406 9.44 11.02 7.07
C VAL A 406 9.22 9.75 6.28
N ALA A 407 9.63 8.61 6.83
CA ALA A 407 9.47 7.29 6.22
C ALA A 407 9.36 6.19 7.30
N GLU A 408 9.18 4.95 6.84
CA GLU A 408 8.98 3.71 7.61
C GLU A 408 9.93 3.52 8.82
N ASP A 409 11.18 3.96 8.70
CA ASP A 409 12.25 3.84 9.70
C ASP A 409 13.01 5.15 9.94
N GLU A 410 12.48 6.29 9.47
CA GLU A 410 13.17 7.56 9.51
C GLU A 410 12.29 8.67 10.11
N THR A 411 12.88 9.42 11.03
CA THR A 411 12.28 10.60 11.67
C THR A 411 13.19 11.80 11.51
N VAL A 412 12.60 12.97 11.22
CA VAL A 412 13.33 14.25 11.18
C VAL A 412 13.80 14.65 12.57
N TYR A 413 12.94 14.49 13.56
CA TYR A 413 13.26 14.66 14.97
C TYR A 413 12.44 13.67 15.80
N TYR A 414 12.98 13.37 16.98
CA TYR A 414 12.35 12.51 17.96
C TYR A 414 12.78 12.99 19.33
N GLU A 415 11.81 13.45 20.14
CA GLU A 415 12.05 13.94 21.48
C GLU A 415 11.12 13.26 22.48
N GLU A 416 11.69 12.78 23.56
CA GLU A 416 10.97 12.21 24.69
C GLU A 416 10.83 13.27 25.77
N GLU A 417 9.71 13.98 25.78
CA GLU A 417 9.52 15.17 26.62
C GLU A 417 8.73 14.94 27.92
N TYR A 418 8.39 13.69 28.22
CA TYR A 418 7.54 13.31 29.34
C TYR A 418 8.33 13.23 30.66
N ILE A 419 7.64 13.38 31.79
CA ILE A 419 8.20 13.11 33.12
C ILE A 419 8.19 11.60 33.35
N ASP A 420 9.35 11.03 33.63
CA ASP A 420 9.47 9.63 34.04
C ASP A 420 9.11 9.46 35.53
N PHE A 421 8.18 8.54 35.81
CA PHE A 421 7.79 8.20 37.17
C PHE A 421 8.48 6.90 37.59
N HIS A 422 9.20 6.91 38.70
CA HIS A 422 9.94 5.72 39.14
C HIS A 422 9.04 4.63 39.69
N ASN A 423 7.83 4.99 40.15
CA ASN A 423 6.88 4.07 40.75
C ASN A 423 5.46 4.66 40.70
N MET A 424 4.47 3.82 41.02
CA MET A 424 3.07 4.20 41.03
C MET A 424 2.76 5.34 42.03
N LEU A 425 3.47 5.46 43.16
CA LEU A 425 3.19 6.51 44.15
C LEU A 425 3.53 7.91 43.62
N GLU A 426 4.60 8.05 42.85
CA GLU A 426 4.96 9.31 42.19
C GLU A 426 3.89 9.73 41.18
N TRP A 427 3.41 8.79 40.36
CA TRP A 427 2.29 9.02 39.44
C TRP A 427 1.04 9.47 40.19
N GLN A 428 0.62 8.71 41.21
CA GLN A 428 -0.57 9.00 41.99
C GLN A 428 -0.49 10.40 42.63
N SER A 429 0.67 10.77 43.16
CA SER A 429 0.91 12.10 43.72
C SER A 429 0.69 13.21 42.69
N MET A 430 1.29 13.08 41.50
CA MET A 430 1.13 14.05 40.41
C MET A 430 -0.31 14.12 39.90
N PHE A 431 -0.88 12.97 39.53
CA PHE A 431 -2.21 12.88 38.92
C PHE A 431 -3.31 13.38 39.87
N ASN A 432 -3.23 13.03 41.16
CA ASN A 432 -4.17 13.51 42.16
C ASN A 432 -4.06 15.03 42.34
N ALA A 433 -2.83 15.56 42.44
CA ALA A 433 -2.59 16.99 42.59
C ALA A 433 -3.11 17.77 41.38
N PHE A 434 -2.84 17.29 40.16
CA PHE A 434 -3.37 17.85 38.92
C PHE A 434 -4.90 17.84 38.91
N THR A 435 -5.52 16.70 39.25
CA THR A 435 -6.98 16.58 39.28
C THR A 435 -7.62 17.56 40.26
N PHE A 436 -7.09 17.69 41.48
CA PHE A 436 -7.61 18.68 42.44
C PHE A 436 -7.29 20.12 42.03
N HIS A 437 -6.21 20.36 41.31
CA HIS A 437 -5.89 21.67 40.75
C HIS A 437 -6.93 22.10 39.71
N ILE A 438 -7.20 21.26 38.70
CA ILE A 438 -8.18 21.59 37.65
C ILE A 438 -9.61 21.69 38.20
N ILE A 439 -9.98 20.89 39.21
CA ILE A 439 -11.28 21.02 39.89
C ILE A 439 -11.38 22.38 40.59
N ARG A 440 -10.32 22.84 41.25
CA ARG A 440 -10.30 24.15 41.93
C ARG A 440 -10.33 25.31 40.94
N ARG A 441 -9.67 25.17 39.79
CA ARG A 441 -9.55 26.23 38.77
C ARG A 441 -10.81 26.37 37.91
N TYR A 442 -11.31 25.27 37.36
CA TYR A 442 -12.41 25.28 36.37
C TYR A 442 -13.77 24.86 36.96
N GLY A 443 -13.77 24.24 38.14
CA GLY A 443 -14.98 23.71 38.76
C GLY A 443 -15.38 22.34 38.20
N LYS A 444 -16.05 21.55 39.03
CA LYS A 444 -16.43 20.16 38.70
C LYS A 444 -17.33 20.06 37.46
N GLU A 445 -18.28 20.98 37.29
CA GLU A 445 -19.23 20.97 36.17
C GLU A 445 -18.54 21.13 34.81
N GLU A 446 -17.44 21.87 34.76
CA GLU A 446 -16.66 22.04 33.53
C GLU A 446 -15.82 20.80 33.25
N ILE A 447 -15.06 20.33 34.25
CA ILE A 447 -14.21 19.14 34.11
C ILE A 447 -15.03 17.91 33.72
N GLU A 448 -16.25 17.76 34.25
CA GLU A 448 -17.16 16.66 33.90
C GLU A 448 -17.56 16.58 32.41
N LYS A 449 -17.25 17.60 31.60
CA LYS A 449 -17.41 17.59 30.14
C LYS A 449 -16.18 17.10 29.39
N TRP A 450 -15.04 16.93 30.07
CA TRP A 450 -13.75 16.58 29.47
C TRP A 450 -13.62 15.06 29.28
N ARG A 451 -12.60 14.65 28.54
CA ARG A 451 -12.25 13.24 28.29
C ARG A 451 -10.84 12.94 28.73
N PHE A 452 -10.65 11.82 29.43
CA PHE A 452 -9.33 11.33 29.82
C PHE A 452 -9.05 9.98 29.16
N GLU A 453 -7.99 9.93 28.36
CA GLU A 453 -7.46 8.71 27.76
C GLU A 453 -6.18 8.31 28.49
N PHE A 454 -6.07 7.01 28.75
CA PHE A 454 -4.85 6.37 29.23
C PHE A 454 -4.41 5.41 28.14
N SER A 455 -3.45 5.84 27.33
CA SER A 455 -2.89 5.02 26.26
C SER A 455 -1.57 4.35 26.66
N ILE A 456 -1.29 3.20 26.07
CA ILE A 456 0.00 2.52 26.13
C ILE A 456 0.38 2.07 24.72
N ASP A 457 1.51 2.60 24.25
CA ASP A 457 2.07 2.22 22.96
C ASP A 457 2.62 0.78 23.05
N ALA A 458 2.31 -0.05 22.06
CA ALA A 458 2.71 -1.46 22.04
C ALA A 458 4.24 -1.67 21.90
N ARG A 459 4.99 -0.62 21.54
CA ARG A 459 6.45 -0.64 21.44
C ARG A 459 7.12 -0.75 22.83
N PRO A 460 8.31 -1.38 22.96
CA PRO A 460 8.99 -1.53 24.25
C PRO A 460 9.23 -0.19 24.98
N ASN A 461 9.23 -0.20 26.32
CA ASN A 461 9.59 0.91 27.20
C ASN A 461 8.70 2.18 27.13
N ARG A 462 7.44 2.05 26.72
CA ARG A 462 6.48 3.17 26.62
C ARG A 462 5.43 3.25 27.71
N PHE A 463 5.60 2.49 28.80
CA PHE A 463 4.82 2.71 30.00
C PHE A 463 5.41 3.90 30.79
N CYS A 464 4.55 4.77 31.33
CA CYS A 464 4.98 5.99 32.02
C CYS A 464 5.63 5.73 33.40
N ILE A 465 5.53 4.49 33.91
CA ILE A 465 6.13 4.06 35.18
C ILE A 465 7.29 3.13 34.86
N GLN A 466 8.46 3.41 35.42
CA GLN A 466 9.71 2.65 35.22
C GLN A 466 9.84 1.41 36.11
N ASP A 467 8.93 1.22 37.05
CA ASP A 467 8.87 0.04 37.92
C ASP A 467 8.40 -1.18 37.11
N ASP A 468 9.27 -2.18 36.96
CA ASP A 468 8.99 -3.42 36.23
C ASP A 468 7.83 -4.22 36.83
N ASP A 469 7.54 -4.05 38.13
CA ASP A 469 6.42 -4.70 38.81
C ASP A 469 5.08 -3.97 38.53
N ALA A 470 5.11 -2.73 38.02
CA ALA A 470 3.90 -1.97 37.76
C ALA A 470 3.23 -2.40 36.45
N THR A 471 1.95 -2.76 36.55
CA THR A 471 1.15 -3.16 35.38
C THR A 471 0.26 -2.03 34.88
N PHE A 472 0.02 -1.99 33.57
CA PHE A 472 -0.97 -1.05 32.99
C PHE A 472 -2.38 -1.28 33.55
N ASP A 473 -2.73 -2.53 33.84
CA ASP A 473 -4.03 -2.93 34.38
C ASP A 473 -4.31 -2.26 35.73
N GLU A 474 -3.36 -2.34 36.67
CA GLU A 474 -3.46 -1.72 37.99
C GLU A 474 -3.39 -0.19 37.91
N PHE A 475 -2.56 0.32 36.99
CA PHE A 475 -2.48 1.73 36.68
C PHE A 475 -3.83 2.29 36.22
N PHE A 476 -4.46 1.66 35.23
CA PHE A 476 -5.76 2.06 34.74
C PHE A 476 -6.83 1.94 35.84
N GLN A 477 -6.84 0.82 36.59
CA GLN A 477 -7.78 0.60 37.68
C GLN A 477 -7.73 1.71 38.74
N TYR A 478 -6.53 2.12 39.16
CA TYR A 478 -6.34 3.21 40.11
C TYR A 478 -6.94 4.51 39.57
N ASN A 479 -6.52 4.91 38.37
CA ASN A 479 -6.94 6.17 37.76
C ASN A 479 -8.46 6.19 37.55
N PHE A 480 -9.04 5.09 37.07
CA PHE A 480 -10.49 4.92 36.92
C PHE A 480 -11.23 5.12 38.24
N LYS A 481 -10.83 4.40 39.30
CA LYS A 481 -11.49 4.50 40.61
C LYS A 481 -11.33 5.90 41.20
N PHE A 482 -10.18 6.54 41.03
CA PHE A 482 -9.93 7.89 41.50
C PHE A 482 -10.79 8.93 40.76
N ILE A 483 -10.85 8.87 39.42
CA ILE A 483 -11.69 9.74 38.59
C ILE A 483 -13.16 9.53 38.95
N LYS A 484 -13.66 8.29 38.95
CA LYS A 484 -15.08 8.01 39.23
C LYS A 484 -15.50 8.39 40.65
N LYS A 485 -14.58 8.43 41.61
CA LYS A 485 -14.84 8.94 42.96
C LYS A 485 -14.98 10.46 43.03
N ASN A 486 -14.12 11.21 42.33
CA ASN A 486 -14.03 12.67 42.48
C ASN A 486 -14.85 13.44 41.41
N ILE A 487 -14.85 12.95 40.16
CA ILE A 487 -15.40 13.57 38.95
C ILE A 487 -16.13 12.50 38.10
N PRO A 488 -17.24 11.92 38.60
CA PRO A 488 -17.85 10.69 38.07
C PRO A 488 -18.33 10.76 36.62
N LYS A 489 -18.65 11.94 36.09
CA LYS A 489 -19.17 12.09 34.72
C LYS A 489 -18.10 12.27 33.66
N VAL A 490 -16.83 12.44 34.03
CA VAL A 490 -15.73 12.44 33.06
C VAL A 490 -15.71 11.10 32.35
N GLU A 491 -15.71 11.15 31.02
CA GLU A 491 -15.51 9.98 30.17
C GLU A 491 -14.04 9.57 30.28
N ILE A 492 -13.81 8.31 30.68
CA ILE A 492 -12.49 7.71 30.82
C ILE A 492 -12.35 6.50 29.89
N GLY A 493 -11.22 6.42 29.21
CA GLY A 493 -10.93 5.31 28.31
C GLY A 493 -9.45 5.09 28.08
N GLY A 494 -9.17 4.19 27.15
CA GLY A 494 -7.87 3.64 26.78
C GLY A 494 -8.13 2.56 25.74
N PHE A 495 -7.20 1.84 25.16
CA PHE A 495 -5.87 1.51 25.63
C PHE A 495 -4.80 2.13 24.73
N GLY A 496 -5.19 2.79 23.63
CA GLY A 496 -4.26 3.26 22.60
C GLY A 496 -3.63 2.12 21.82
N ILE A 497 -4.45 1.16 21.39
CA ILE A 497 -3.97 -0.05 20.69
C ILE A 497 -3.28 0.33 19.39
N VAL A 498 -2.14 -0.32 19.15
CA VAL A 498 -1.47 -0.40 17.86
C VAL A 498 -1.62 -1.83 17.33
N GLU A 499 -1.63 -1.99 16.00
CA GLU A 499 -1.81 -3.23 15.23
C GLU A 499 -1.38 -4.53 15.97
N GLY A 500 -2.24 -5.56 15.93
CA GLY A 500 -1.98 -6.86 16.56
C GLY A 500 -2.24 -6.91 18.08
N GLY A 501 -2.57 -5.78 18.71
CA GLY A 501 -2.89 -5.69 20.14
C GLY A 501 -4.26 -6.23 20.55
N TYR A 502 -5.02 -6.86 19.65
CA TYR A 502 -6.38 -7.34 19.92
C TYR A 502 -6.46 -8.33 21.10
N GLU A 503 -5.53 -9.28 21.20
CA GLU A 503 -5.49 -10.21 22.33
C GLU A 503 -5.20 -9.49 23.66
N LYS A 504 -4.37 -8.44 23.64
CA LYS A 504 -4.07 -7.62 24.83
C LYS A 504 -5.29 -6.81 25.24
N LEU A 505 -6.02 -6.23 24.29
CA LEU A 505 -7.28 -5.53 24.54
C LEU A 505 -8.30 -6.43 25.24
N HIS A 506 -8.49 -7.64 24.72
CA HIS A 506 -9.43 -8.59 25.28
C HIS A 506 -9.09 -8.89 26.75
N LYS A 507 -7.83 -9.26 27.03
CA LYS A 507 -7.35 -9.53 28.40
C LYS A 507 -7.54 -8.32 29.33
N TRP A 508 -7.21 -7.13 28.85
CA TRP A 508 -7.37 -5.88 29.61
C TRP A 508 -8.85 -5.58 29.92
N LEU A 509 -9.75 -5.76 28.96
CA LEU A 509 -11.18 -5.56 29.16
C LEU A 509 -11.78 -6.59 30.13
N GLU A 510 -11.34 -7.85 30.07
CA GLU A 510 -11.72 -8.88 31.04
C GLU A 510 -11.24 -8.53 32.45
N TYR A 511 -9.99 -8.07 32.59
CA TYR A 511 -9.46 -7.54 33.84
C TYR A 511 -10.35 -6.40 34.36
N CYS A 512 -10.68 -5.44 33.49
CA CYS A 512 -11.50 -4.28 33.85
C CYS A 512 -12.90 -4.68 34.33
N ARG A 513 -13.53 -5.66 33.66
CA ARG A 513 -14.82 -6.23 34.06
C ARG A 513 -14.74 -6.88 35.45
N ARG A 514 -13.72 -7.70 35.70
CA ARG A 514 -13.51 -8.40 36.99
C ARG A 514 -13.24 -7.44 38.15
N ASN A 515 -12.63 -6.30 37.86
CA ASN A 515 -12.17 -5.34 38.85
C ASN A 515 -13.07 -4.11 39.01
N GLY A 516 -14.20 -4.06 38.30
CA GLY A 516 -15.17 -2.96 38.38
C GLY A 516 -14.65 -1.64 37.80
N CYS A 517 -13.81 -1.70 36.77
CA CYS A 517 -13.23 -0.53 36.10
C CYS A 517 -13.38 -0.59 34.57
N VAL A 518 -14.55 -0.99 34.07
CA VAL A 518 -14.85 -1.01 32.63
C VAL A 518 -14.80 0.43 32.08
N PRO A 519 -14.01 0.69 31.01
CA PRO A 519 -13.88 2.04 30.44
C PRO A 519 -15.18 2.51 29.77
N ASP A 520 -15.39 3.83 29.72
CA ASP A 520 -16.51 4.43 28.97
C ASP A 520 -16.28 4.32 27.45
N PHE A 521 -15.01 4.33 27.02
CA PHE A 521 -14.61 4.12 25.63
C PHE A 521 -13.31 3.33 25.49
N VAL A 522 -13.18 2.60 24.38
CA VAL A 522 -11.94 2.01 23.88
C VAL A 522 -11.33 2.92 22.83
N SER A 523 -10.04 3.23 22.92
CA SER A 523 -9.28 4.00 21.93
C SER A 523 -8.25 3.16 21.17
N ILE A 524 -8.11 3.47 19.88
CA ILE A 524 -7.17 2.81 18.96
C ILE A 524 -6.45 3.84 18.06
N LEU A 525 -5.23 3.48 17.67
CA LEU A 525 -4.43 4.18 16.68
C LEU A 525 -4.33 3.27 15.45
N SER A 526 -4.82 3.73 14.30
CA SER A 526 -4.90 2.88 13.10
C SER A 526 -4.33 3.61 11.89
N PHE A 527 -3.27 3.03 11.31
CA PHE A 527 -2.59 3.53 10.14
C PHE A 527 -2.34 2.35 9.18
N PRO A 528 -2.23 2.58 7.86
CA PRO A 528 -2.04 1.51 6.87
C PRO A 528 -0.60 0.98 6.83
N TYR A 529 -0.05 0.62 7.99
CA TYR A 529 1.29 0.09 8.16
C TYR A 529 1.24 -1.20 8.98
N SER A 530 2.08 -2.16 8.61
CA SER A 530 2.35 -3.37 9.37
C SER A 530 3.66 -3.25 10.14
N HIS A 531 3.69 -3.58 11.42
CA HIS A 531 4.93 -3.63 12.19
C HIS A 531 5.74 -4.90 11.88
N VAL A 532 7.02 -4.73 11.56
CA VAL A 532 7.96 -5.83 11.34
C VAL A 532 9.10 -5.70 12.35
N GLU A 533 9.40 -6.80 13.04
CA GLU A 533 10.53 -6.93 13.96
C GLU A 533 11.66 -7.65 13.22
N SER A 534 12.82 -7.01 13.10
CA SER A 534 14.05 -7.59 12.52
C SER A 534 15.26 -7.02 13.24
N ASP A 535 16.20 -7.87 13.65
CA ASP A 535 17.47 -7.48 14.29
C ASP A 535 17.31 -6.48 15.47
N ASP A 536 16.38 -6.75 16.40
CA ASP A 536 16.03 -5.88 17.54
C ASP A 536 15.56 -4.46 17.17
N LYS A 537 15.17 -4.24 15.91
CA LYS A 537 14.56 -2.99 15.43
C LYS A 537 13.10 -3.20 15.05
N TYR A 538 12.26 -2.30 15.52
CA TYR A 538 10.86 -2.18 15.14
C TYR A 538 10.72 -1.09 14.08
N PHE A 539 10.26 -1.45 12.87
CA PHE A 539 9.91 -0.47 11.84
C PHE A 539 8.51 -0.75 11.28
N ALA A 540 7.85 0.32 10.84
CA ALA A 540 6.51 0.27 10.28
C ALA A 540 6.60 0.14 8.76
N LYS A 541 5.86 -0.76 8.13
CA LYS A 541 5.93 -0.98 6.68
C LYS A 541 4.57 -0.78 6.02
N ARG A 542 4.49 -0.03 4.93
CA ARG A 542 3.20 0.24 4.25
C ARG A 542 2.51 -1.05 3.81
N VAL A 543 1.21 -1.13 4.09
CA VAL A 543 0.33 -2.25 3.70
C VAL A 543 -0.29 -1.95 2.34
N THR A 544 -0.36 -2.99 1.49
CA THR A 544 -0.87 -2.86 0.11
C THR A 544 -2.38 -2.73 0.01
N SER A 545 -3.11 -2.96 1.10
CA SER A 545 -4.57 -2.80 1.16
C SER A 545 -4.92 -1.46 1.82
N HIS A 546 -5.59 -0.57 1.07
CA HIS A 546 -6.14 0.66 1.61
C HIS A 546 -7.25 0.41 2.66
N LEU A 547 -7.87 -0.78 2.64
CA LEU A 547 -8.93 -1.18 3.57
C LEU A 547 -8.41 -1.69 4.91
N SER A 548 -7.10 -1.84 5.08
CA SER A 548 -6.48 -2.38 6.31
C SER A 548 -7.02 -1.71 7.59
N VAL A 549 -7.09 -0.38 7.61
CA VAL A 549 -7.68 0.42 8.71
C VAL A 549 -9.16 0.07 8.91
N ALA A 550 -9.95 -0.01 7.83
CA ALA A 550 -11.37 -0.32 7.91
C ALA A 550 -11.62 -1.73 8.46
N GLU A 551 -10.83 -2.70 8.01
CA GLU A 551 -10.89 -4.10 8.41
C GLU A 551 -10.54 -4.26 9.90
N GLU A 552 -9.48 -3.61 10.37
CA GLU A 552 -9.07 -3.60 11.78
C GLU A 552 -10.21 -3.09 12.68
N VAL A 553 -10.76 -1.91 12.38
CA VAL A 553 -11.83 -1.29 13.16
C VAL A 553 -13.08 -2.19 13.22
N ARG A 554 -13.46 -2.80 12.09
CA ARG A 554 -14.61 -3.74 12.02
C ARG A 554 -14.40 -4.95 12.90
N VAL A 555 -13.20 -5.52 12.88
CA VAL A 555 -12.84 -6.68 13.72
C VAL A 555 -12.93 -6.31 15.19
N ILE A 556 -12.41 -5.14 15.58
CA ILE A 556 -12.46 -4.65 16.96
C ILE A 556 -13.91 -4.41 17.40
N ARG A 557 -14.73 -3.70 16.61
CA ARG A 557 -16.15 -3.47 16.95
C ARG A 557 -16.91 -4.78 17.14
N LYS A 558 -16.86 -5.68 16.15
CA LYS A 558 -17.56 -6.97 16.18
C LYS A 558 -17.19 -7.80 17.42
N SER A 559 -15.95 -7.66 17.85
CA SER A 559 -15.41 -8.33 19.01
C SER A 559 -15.91 -7.77 20.33
N LEU A 560 -15.89 -6.44 20.48
CA LEU A 560 -16.49 -5.75 21.63
C LEU A 560 -17.96 -6.17 21.79
N ASP A 561 -18.70 -6.22 20.69
CA ASP A 561 -20.11 -6.61 20.69
C ASP A 561 -20.29 -8.07 21.13
N LYS A 562 -19.49 -8.99 20.59
CA LYS A 562 -19.53 -10.42 20.93
C LYS A 562 -19.26 -10.68 22.43
N GLU A 563 -18.45 -9.84 23.05
CA GLU A 563 -18.02 -9.98 24.44
C GLU A 563 -18.92 -9.21 25.43
N GLY A 564 -20.02 -8.61 24.97
CA GLY A 564 -20.96 -7.88 25.83
C GLY A 564 -20.43 -6.51 26.27
N PHE A 565 -19.60 -5.88 25.44
CA PHE A 565 -19.16 -4.49 25.59
C PHE A 565 -19.85 -3.56 24.60
N GLU A 566 -21.11 -3.83 24.22
CA GLU A 566 -21.84 -3.06 23.20
C GLU A 566 -22.01 -1.58 23.58
N LYS A 567 -22.00 -1.28 24.89
CA LYS A 567 -22.10 0.07 25.42
C LYS A 567 -20.76 0.82 25.48
N CYS A 568 -19.65 0.12 25.31
CA CYS A 568 -18.34 0.74 25.29
C CYS A 568 -18.11 1.38 23.92
N ARG A 569 -17.85 2.70 23.92
CA ARG A 569 -17.68 3.45 22.68
C ARG A 569 -16.33 3.12 22.04
N LEU A 570 -16.23 3.12 20.71
CA LEU A 570 -14.96 2.87 19.99
C LEU A 570 -14.46 4.17 19.37
N TYR A 571 -13.31 4.65 19.84
CA TYR A 571 -12.67 5.87 19.37
C TYR A 571 -11.44 5.52 18.53
N ILE A 572 -11.42 5.98 17.28
CA ILE A 572 -10.20 6.03 16.49
C ILE A 572 -9.55 7.38 16.80
N THR A 573 -8.66 7.39 17.79
CA THR A 573 -8.06 8.63 18.30
C THR A 573 -6.99 9.17 17.37
N GLU A 574 -6.37 8.32 16.56
CA GLU A 574 -5.39 8.71 15.54
C GLU A 574 -5.51 7.81 14.32
N TRP A 575 -5.60 8.43 13.15
CA TRP A 575 -5.53 7.74 11.85
C TRP A 575 -5.18 8.75 10.76
N ASN A 576 -4.59 8.26 9.68
CA ASN A 576 -4.36 9.00 8.43
C ASN A 576 -3.99 8.01 7.30
N ASN A 577 -3.88 8.48 6.06
CA ASN A 577 -3.39 7.65 4.94
C ASN A 577 -1.89 7.30 5.06
N SER A 578 -1.15 8.02 5.89
CA SER A 578 0.30 7.87 6.06
C SER A 578 0.71 8.28 7.48
N LEU A 579 1.74 7.62 8.02
CA LEU A 579 2.43 8.04 9.25
C LEU A 579 3.36 9.24 8.98
N SER A 580 3.81 9.40 7.72
CA SER A 580 4.73 10.45 7.32
C SER A 580 4.07 11.83 7.35
N SER A 581 4.77 12.77 7.97
CA SER A 581 4.45 14.20 7.96
C SER A 581 5.27 14.95 6.90
N ARG A 582 5.85 14.23 5.93
CA ARG A 582 6.53 14.78 4.73
C ARG A 582 6.05 14.12 3.43
N ASN A 583 4.85 13.54 3.46
CA ASN A 583 4.23 12.96 2.28
C ASN A 583 3.27 13.97 1.63
N TYR A 584 3.58 14.44 0.41
CA TYR A 584 2.75 15.41 -0.33
C TYR A 584 1.34 14.92 -0.67
N LEU A 585 1.06 13.62 -0.55
CA LEU A 585 -0.33 13.13 -0.57
C LEU A 585 -1.18 13.81 0.52
N ASN A 586 -0.58 14.23 1.64
CA ASN A 586 -1.27 14.97 2.68
C ASN A 586 -1.77 16.37 2.25
N ASP A 587 -1.15 16.96 1.23
CA ASP A 587 -1.50 18.25 0.64
C ASP A 587 -2.43 18.13 -0.57
N SER A 588 -2.61 16.91 -1.09
CA SER A 588 -3.31 16.63 -2.34
C SER A 588 -4.82 16.40 -2.18
N CYS A 589 -5.54 16.42 -3.30
CA CYS A 589 -6.96 16.05 -3.34
C CYS A 589 -7.20 14.57 -3.01
N PHE A 590 -6.20 13.71 -3.20
CA PHE A 590 -6.28 12.30 -2.83
C PHE A 590 -6.65 12.13 -1.36
N ARG A 591 -5.99 12.85 -0.44
CA ARG A 591 -6.29 12.72 1.00
C ARG A 591 -7.73 13.08 1.33
N ALA A 592 -8.31 14.06 0.63
CA ALA A 592 -9.70 14.44 0.79
C ALA A 592 -10.64 13.29 0.35
N ALA A 593 -10.39 12.70 -0.81
CA ALA A 593 -11.14 11.54 -1.31
C ALA A 593 -10.93 10.30 -0.43
N TYR A 594 -9.72 10.05 0.06
CA TYR A 594 -9.38 8.96 0.98
C TYR A 594 -10.16 9.09 2.30
N VAL A 595 -10.26 10.29 2.87
CA VAL A 595 -11.05 10.50 4.09
C VAL A 595 -12.53 10.15 3.88
N LEU A 596 -13.11 10.56 2.75
CA LEU A 596 -14.50 10.24 2.42
C LEU A 596 -14.69 8.74 2.17
N LYS A 597 -13.75 8.10 1.48
CA LYS A 597 -13.73 6.65 1.29
C LYS A 597 -13.69 5.91 2.62
N MET A 598 -12.87 6.37 3.56
CA MET A 598 -12.75 5.75 4.88
C MET A 598 -14.02 5.93 5.72
N ILE A 599 -14.69 7.08 5.62
CA ILE A 599 -16.00 7.30 6.24
C ILE A 599 -17.08 6.40 5.63
N ASP A 600 -17.09 6.21 4.31
CA ASP A 600 -18.00 5.27 3.65
C ASP A 600 -17.78 3.83 4.15
N GLU A 601 -16.53 3.39 4.22
CA GLU A 601 -16.19 2.04 4.70
C GLU A 601 -16.52 1.84 6.19
N LEU A 602 -16.38 2.88 7.01
CA LEU A 602 -16.60 2.85 8.47
C LEU A 602 -17.96 3.39 8.90
N TRP A 603 -18.91 3.53 7.98
CA TRP A 603 -20.20 4.16 8.24
C TRP A 603 -20.90 3.57 9.47
N ASN A 604 -21.09 4.39 10.51
CA ASN A 604 -21.71 4.02 11.81
C ASN A 604 -20.99 2.92 12.60
N ILE A 605 -19.68 2.73 12.42
CA ILE A 605 -18.90 1.72 13.15
C ILE A 605 -18.17 2.32 14.38
N PRO A 606 -17.27 3.33 14.22
CA PRO A 606 -16.69 4.02 15.35
C PRO A 606 -17.64 5.09 15.89
N ASP A 607 -17.48 5.41 17.17
CA ASP A 607 -18.19 6.50 17.84
C ASP A 607 -17.52 7.85 17.63
N VAL A 608 -16.21 7.84 17.40
CA VAL A 608 -15.34 9.01 17.16
C VAL A 608 -14.23 8.60 16.20
N MET A 609 -13.92 9.48 15.25
CA MET A 609 -12.78 9.33 14.36
C MET A 609 -12.02 10.64 14.24
N SER A 610 -10.78 10.67 14.75
CA SER A 610 -9.96 11.87 14.88
C SER A 610 -8.74 11.78 13.97
N VAL A 611 -8.74 12.60 12.91
CA VAL A 611 -7.66 12.62 11.93
C VAL A 611 -6.38 13.18 12.53
N TRP A 612 -5.24 12.61 12.15
CA TRP A 612 -3.91 13.12 12.46
C TRP A 612 -3.49 14.09 11.34
N MET A 613 -3.36 15.42 11.53
CA MET A 613 -3.54 16.29 12.71
C MET A 613 -4.15 17.67 12.34
N CYS A 614 -4.29 18.60 13.30
CA CYS A 614 -4.90 19.91 13.07
C CYS A 614 -4.12 20.82 12.10
N SER A 615 -2.80 20.94 12.22
CA SER A 615 -2.00 21.92 11.46
C SER A 615 -0.57 21.44 11.22
N ASP A 616 0.04 21.86 10.11
CA ASP A 616 1.45 21.55 9.85
C ASP A 616 2.43 22.12 10.88
N LEU A 617 2.04 23.20 11.59
CA LEU A 617 2.87 23.81 12.64
C LEU A 617 3.28 22.81 13.72
N VAL A 618 2.43 21.82 14.04
CA VAL A 618 2.72 20.85 15.10
C VAL A 618 3.76 19.80 14.69
N SER A 619 4.14 19.78 13.41
CA SER A 619 5.20 18.91 12.86
C SER A 619 6.29 19.71 12.14
N SER A 620 6.30 21.03 12.35
CA SER A 620 7.23 21.97 11.70
C SER A 620 8.62 21.85 12.32
N TYR A 621 9.63 21.83 11.45
CA TYR A 621 11.03 21.76 11.83
C TYR A 621 11.92 22.45 10.78
N TYR A 622 13.25 22.36 10.89
CA TYR A 622 14.19 23.10 10.04
C TYR A 622 14.02 22.83 8.54
N ASP A 623 13.45 21.67 8.16
CA ASP A 623 13.23 21.23 6.79
C ASP A 623 11.91 21.78 6.19
N THR A 624 10.98 22.27 7.03
CA THR A 624 9.63 22.72 6.61
C THR A 624 9.57 24.16 6.10
N SER A 625 10.51 24.52 5.24
CA SER A 625 10.64 25.90 4.76
C SER A 625 9.65 26.28 3.66
N ARG A 626 9.18 25.32 2.85
CA ARG A 626 8.19 25.51 1.77
C ARG A 626 6.77 25.78 2.33
N ILE A 627 5.85 26.32 1.51
CA ILE A 627 4.45 26.59 1.91
C ILE A 627 3.61 25.32 2.13
N ALA A 628 3.94 24.26 1.39
CA ALA A 628 3.42 22.91 1.53
C ALA A 628 4.62 21.97 1.60
N ASN A 629 4.55 21.00 2.50
CA ASN A 629 5.71 20.20 2.90
C ASN A 629 5.34 18.74 3.22
N GLY A 630 4.17 18.27 2.76
CA GLY A 630 3.66 16.95 3.08
C GLY A 630 3.19 16.78 4.52
N GLY A 631 2.97 17.88 5.25
CA GLY A 631 2.53 17.86 6.63
C GLY A 631 1.12 17.29 6.79
N SER A 632 0.87 16.60 7.90
CA SER A 632 -0.43 15.96 8.18
C SER A 632 -1.54 16.95 8.61
N GLY A 633 -1.29 18.26 8.64
CA GLY A 633 -2.28 19.26 9.05
C GLY A 633 -3.51 19.30 8.14
N LEU A 634 -4.64 19.78 8.67
CA LEU A 634 -5.80 20.20 7.85
C LEU A 634 -5.52 21.52 7.11
N ILE A 635 -4.62 22.32 7.67
CA ILE A 635 -4.15 23.59 7.13
C ILE A 635 -2.62 23.66 7.20
N THR A 636 -2.02 24.41 6.27
CA THR A 636 -0.57 24.65 6.27
C THR A 636 -0.14 25.53 7.43
N LYS A 637 1.19 25.70 7.59
CA LYS A 637 1.77 26.64 8.57
C LYS A 637 1.30 28.09 8.37
N ASP A 638 0.93 28.43 7.13
CA ASP A 638 0.49 29.77 6.71
C ASP A 638 -1.05 29.87 6.59
N LYS A 639 -1.79 28.94 7.19
CA LYS A 639 -3.27 28.88 7.19
C LYS A 639 -3.92 28.66 5.82
N ILE A 640 -3.18 28.19 4.81
CA ILE A 640 -3.80 27.75 3.56
C ILE A 640 -4.60 26.47 3.85
N ARG A 641 -5.86 26.45 3.43
CA ARG A 641 -6.74 25.30 3.58
C ARG A 641 -6.36 24.21 2.58
N LYS A 642 -6.06 23.02 3.07
CA LYS A 642 -5.78 21.85 2.23
C LYS A 642 -7.09 21.21 1.75
N PRO A 643 -7.08 20.40 0.68
CA PRO A 643 -8.28 19.67 0.23
C PRO A 643 -9.01 18.90 1.34
N VAL A 644 -8.26 18.28 2.27
CA VAL A 644 -8.83 17.54 3.41
C VAL A 644 -9.66 18.44 4.36
N PHE A 645 -9.31 19.72 4.53
CA PHE A 645 -10.14 20.67 5.29
C PHE A 645 -11.54 20.77 4.68
N TYR A 646 -11.61 20.81 3.35
CA TYR A 646 -12.89 20.88 2.65
C TYR A 646 -13.67 19.57 2.74
N ALA A 647 -13.02 18.41 2.78
CA ALA A 647 -13.72 17.15 3.04
C ALA A 647 -14.53 17.21 4.36
N PHE A 648 -13.90 17.65 5.46
CA PHE A 648 -14.60 17.85 6.74
C PHE A 648 -15.67 18.94 6.67
N LEU A 649 -15.41 20.06 5.99
CA LEU A 649 -16.40 21.12 5.82
C LEU A 649 -17.65 20.63 5.08
N LEU A 650 -17.48 19.83 4.02
CA LEU A 650 -18.58 19.28 3.22
C LEU A 650 -19.34 18.19 3.99
N LEU A 651 -18.65 17.30 4.70
CA LEU A 651 -19.26 16.31 5.60
C LEU A 651 -20.15 16.96 6.66
N ASN A 652 -19.69 18.06 7.25
CA ASN A 652 -20.45 18.76 8.30
C ASN A 652 -21.70 19.46 7.78
N ARG A 653 -21.77 19.73 6.47
CA ARG A 653 -22.95 20.29 5.81
C ARG A 653 -24.01 19.25 5.44
N MET A 654 -23.69 17.97 5.54
CA MET A 654 -24.66 16.89 5.34
C MET A 654 -25.83 17.02 6.34
N GLY A 655 -27.01 16.55 5.93
CA GLY A 655 -28.22 16.56 6.76
C GLY A 655 -28.13 15.59 7.94
N GLU A 656 -29.13 15.61 8.81
CA GLU A 656 -29.17 14.79 10.04
C GLU A 656 -29.86 13.42 9.83
N LYS A 657 -30.50 13.23 8.67
CA LYS A 657 -31.17 11.97 8.30
C LYS A 657 -30.45 11.30 7.16
N PHE A 658 -29.94 10.09 7.39
CA PHE A 658 -29.34 9.23 6.39
C PHE A 658 -30.43 8.61 5.50
N ILE A 659 -30.22 8.64 4.18
CA ILE A 659 -31.11 8.04 3.18
C ILE A 659 -30.47 6.77 2.61
N GLU A 660 -29.34 6.93 1.93
CA GLU A 660 -28.64 5.83 1.24
C GLU A 660 -27.16 6.19 1.04
N LYS A 661 -26.31 5.18 0.86
CA LYS A 661 -24.94 5.35 0.38
C LYS A 661 -24.59 4.26 -0.64
N GLY A 662 -23.63 4.55 -1.50
CA GLY A 662 -22.90 3.56 -2.29
C GLY A 662 -21.40 3.88 -2.26
N SER A 663 -20.60 3.11 -3.00
CA SER A 663 -19.14 3.18 -2.94
C SER A 663 -18.50 4.53 -3.29
N ASN A 664 -19.28 5.47 -3.83
CA ASN A 664 -18.83 6.78 -4.31
C ASN A 664 -19.76 7.92 -3.90
N TYR A 665 -20.80 7.66 -3.09
CA TYR A 665 -21.76 8.69 -2.73
C TYR A 665 -22.47 8.41 -1.41
N ILE A 666 -22.91 9.47 -0.74
CA ILE A 666 -23.70 9.44 0.49
C ILE A 666 -24.84 10.45 0.34
N ILE A 667 -26.08 10.04 0.61
CA ILE A 667 -27.29 10.88 0.52
C ILE A 667 -27.90 11.06 1.91
N THR A 668 -28.15 12.31 2.27
CA THR A 668 -28.81 12.69 3.52
C THR A 668 -29.88 13.76 3.29
N SER A 669 -30.72 14.00 4.29
CA SER A 669 -31.73 15.06 4.31
C SER A 669 -31.78 15.75 5.67
N ASN A 670 -32.26 16.99 5.70
CA ASN A 670 -32.64 17.66 6.94
C ASN A 670 -34.12 17.42 7.34
N GLY A 671 -34.88 16.65 6.55
CA GLY A 671 -36.30 16.37 6.77
C GLY A 671 -37.28 17.48 6.35
N MET A 672 -36.79 18.58 5.77
CA MET A 672 -37.58 19.72 5.28
C MET A 672 -37.39 19.92 3.77
N ASN A 673 -37.63 18.88 2.97
CA ASN A 673 -37.42 18.89 1.51
C ASN A 673 -36.03 19.42 1.08
N SER A 674 -35.01 19.30 1.92
CA SER A 674 -33.62 19.56 1.53
C SER A 674 -32.82 18.27 1.59
N TYR A 675 -32.01 18.08 0.56
CA TYR A 675 -31.25 16.86 0.31
C TYR A 675 -29.80 17.20 0.03
N TYR A 676 -28.90 16.37 0.52
CA TYR A 676 -27.47 16.56 0.40
C TYR A 676 -26.87 15.28 -0.16
N ILE A 677 -26.18 15.39 -1.29
CA ILE A 677 -25.49 14.28 -1.94
C ILE A 677 -24.01 14.61 -1.91
N LEU A 678 -23.25 13.87 -1.12
CA LEU A 678 -21.79 13.92 -1.13
C LEU A 678 -21.28 12.85 -2.09
N CYS A 679 -20.52 13.23 -3.10
CA CYS A 679 -19.94 12.37 -4.12
C CYS A 679 -18.41 12.42 -4.05
N PHE A 680 -17.74 11.32 -4.37
CA PHE A 680 -16.28 11.28 -4.39
C PHE A 680 -15.72 10.22 -5.37
N ASN A 681 -14.60 10.54 -6.02
CA ASN A 681 -13.88 9.66 -6.94
C ASN A 681 -12.51 9.25 -6.37
N PHE A 682 -12.53 8.34 -5.40
CA PHE A 682 -11.31 7.74 -4.84
C PHE A 682 -10.65 6.78 -5.84
N LYS A 683 -9.32 6.84 -5.96
CA LYS A 683 -8.52 5.88 -6.76
C LYS A 683 -7.55 5.12 -5.86
N GLU A 684 -7.34 3.86 -6.21
CA GLU A 684 -6.36 2.99 -5.57
C GLU A 684 -4.95 3.43 -5.90
N TYR A 685 -4.03 3.13 -4.99
CA TYR A 685 -2.61 3.29 -5.22
C TYR A 685 -2.12 2.38 -6.34
N SER A 686 -1.29 2.91 -7.24
CA SER A 686 -0.52 2.09 -8.17
C SER A 686 0.61 1.37 -7.42
N CYS A 687 1.28 0.45 -8.13
CA CYS A 687 2.51 -0.16 -7.65
C CYS A 687 3.60 0.87 -7.30
N ASP A 688 3.63 2.01 -7.99
CA ASP A 688 4.67 3.04 -7.86
C ASP A 688 4.69 3.66 -6.47
N TYR A 689 3.52 3.83 -5.86
CA TYR A 689 3.40 4.27 -4.47
C TYR A 689 4.21 3.38 -3.52
N TYR A 690 4.13 2.05 -3.68
CA TYR A 690 4.79 1.09 -2.80
C TYR A 690 6.27 0.86 -3.14
N LEU A 691 6.67 1.14 -4.39
CA LEU A 691 8.05 0.99 -4.83
C LEU A 691 8.90 2.22 -4.50
N LYS A 692 8.29 3.40 -4.43
CA LYS A 692 8.96 4.66 -4.12
C LYS A 692 9.07 4.88 -2.62
N ASP A 693 10.25 5.27 -2.16
CA ASP A 693 10.45 5.64 -0.76
C ASP A 693 9.58 6.85 -0.41
N GLU A 694 8.90 6.79 0.73
CA GLU A 694 7.90 7.79 1.12
C GLU A 694 8.50 9.19 1.35
N ASN A 695 9.78 9.26 1.72
CA ASN A 695 10.54 10.50 1.88
C ASN A 695 11.04 11.11 0.54
N ASN A 696 10.91 10.39 -0.57
CA ASN A 696 11.40 10.80 -1.89
C ASN A 696 10.27 11.16 -2.88
N MET A 697 9.04 11.32 -2.40
CA MET A 697 7.89 11.72 -3.23
C MET A 697 7.82 13.24 -3.32
N GLU A 698 7.94 13.81 -4.52
CA GLU A 698 7.73 15.24 -4.80
C GLU A 698 6.32 15.48 -5.35
N PRO A 699 5.81 16.74 -5.36
CA PRO A 699 4.46 17.05 -5.82
C PRO A 699 4.16 16.58 -7.26
N ASP A 700 5.14 16.64 -8.15
CA ASP A 700 4.98 16.25 -9.56
C ASP A 700 4.83 14.73 -9.76
N ASP A 701 5.19 13.93 -8.76
CA ASP A 701 5.07 12.48 -8.84
C ASP A 701 3.65 11.98 -8.52
N ILE A 702 2.78 12.83 -7.96
CA ILE A 702 1.52 12.38 -7.37
C ILE A 702 0.62 11.66 -8.37
N SER A 703 0.57 12.11 -9.63
CA SER A 703 -0.31 11.50 -10.64
C SER A 703 0.04 10.04 -10.94
N SER A 704 1.32 9.65 -10.92
CA SER A 704 1.74 8.27 -11.21
C SER A 704 1.55 7.31 -10.02
N LEU A 705 1.19 7.83 -8.84
CA LEU A 705 0.99 7.01 -7.64
C LEU A 705 -0.36 6.26 -7.62
N PHE A 706 -1.17 6.32 -8.68
CA PHE A 706 -2.53 5.78 -8.71
C PHE A 706 -2.79 4.90 -9.94
N GLU A 707 -3.67 3.90 -9.82
CA GLU A 707 -3.88 2.90 -10.88
C GLU A 707 -4.51 3.44 -12.18
N ASN A 708 -5.22 4.57 -12.10
CA ASN A 708 -5.87 5.23 -13.24
C ASN A 708 -6.33 6.63 -12.84
N ASP A 709 -6.58 7.47 -13.85
CA ASP A 709 -7.10 8.83 -13.73
C ASP A 709 -8.57 8.96 -14.19
N ASP A 710 -9.28 7.85 -14.37
CA ASP A 710 -10.62 7.83 -14.99
C ASP A 710 -11.66 8.72 -14.28
N ASP A 711 -12.42 9.47 -15.08
CA ASP A 711 -13.60 10.20 -14.61
C ASP A 711 -14.73 9.25 -14.18
N LEU A 712 -15.44 9.63 -13.12
CA LEU A 712 -16.61 8.91 -12.62
C LEU A 712 -17.90 9.69 -12.92
N LYS A 713 -18.82 9.09 -13.64
CA LYS A 713 -20.14 9.67 -13.91
C LYS A 713 -21.21 9.03 -13.02
N LEU A 714 -21.85 9.86 -12.19
CA LEU A 714 -22.99 9.48 -11.36
C LEU A 714 -24.27 10.10 -11.93
N ASN A 715 -25.24 9.27 -12.28
CA ASN A 715 -26.60 9.70 -12.62
C ASN A 715 -27.54 9.28 -11.48
N ILE A 716 -28.11 10.25 -10.78
CA ILE A 716 -28.88 10.06 -9.55
C ILE A 716 -30.31 10.52 -9.77
N ASP A 717 -31.25 9.58 -9.66
CA ASP A 717 -32.69 9.84 -9.69
C ASP A 717 -33.21 9.89 -8.25
N LEU A 718 -33.50 11.10 -7.74
CA LEU A 718 -34.17 11.27 -6.46
C LEU A 718 -35.68 11.10 -6.65
N LYS A 719 -36.22 9.99 -6.14
CA LYS A 719 -37.63 9.61 -6.25
C LYS A 719 -38.41 10.00 -4.99
N GLY A 720 -39.69 10.32 -5.18
CA GLY A 720 -40.57 10.74 -4.08
C GLY A 720 -40.51 12.24 -3.81
N MET A 721 -39.98 13.01 -4.75
CA MET A 721 -39.90 14.48 -4.68
C MET A 721 -41.30 15.11 -4.90
N PRO A 722 -41.59 16.29 -4.34
CA PRO A 722 -42.82 17.03 -4.63
C PRO A 722 -42.91 17.38 -6.13
N ASP A 723 -44.00 16.97 -6.79
CA ASP A 723 -44.15 17.13 -8.24
C ASP A 723 -44.39 18.60 -8.63
N ASN A 724 -43.86 19.02 -9.78
CA ASN A 724 -43.88 20.41 -10.27
C ASN A 724 -43.27 21.47 -9.32
N GLN A 725 -42.63 21.04 -8.22
CA GLN A 725 -41.90 21.93 -7.34
C GLN A 725 -40.53 22.25 -7.94
N ARG A 726 -40.09 23.50 -7.77
CA ARG A 726 -38.78 23.96 -8.21
C ARG A 726 -37.76 23.88 -7.07
N PHE A 727 -36.59 23.37 -7.38
CA PHE A 727 -35.46 23.23 -6.46
C PHE A 727 -34.25 24.00 -6.97
N ILE A 728 -33.50 24.57 -6.05
CA ILE A 728 -32.15 25.06 -6.25
C ILE A 728 -31.19 23.91 -5.99
N ILE A 729 -30.27 23.69 -6.92
CA ILE A 729 -29.19 22.69 -6.82
C ILE A 729 -27.89 23.48 -6.74
N LYS A 730 -27.27 23.48 -5.56
CA LYS A 730 -25.99 24.15 -5.30
C LYS A 730 -24.89 23.12 -5.16
N ARG A 731 -23.80 23.27 -5.91
CA ARG A 731 -22.68 22.33 -5.91
C ARG A 731 -21.45 22.99 -5.31
N TYR A 732 -20.70 22.22 -4.54
CA TYR A 732 -19.37 22.57 -4.05
C TYR A 732 -18.41 21.53 -4.62
N ILE A 733 -17.34 21.95 -5.29
CA ILE A 733 -16.42 21.05 -5.99
C ILE A 733 -14.99 21.31 -5.49
N VAL A 734 -14.30 20.25 -5.09
CA VAL A 734 -12.87 20.27 -4.77
C VAL A 734 -12.20 19.17 -5.58
N ASN A 735 -11.26 19.57 -6.42
CA ASN A 735 -10.50 18.70 -7.31
C ASN A 735 -9.14 19.34 -7.60
N HIS A 736 -8.37 18.78 -8.53
CA HIS A 736 -7.06 19.32 -8.88
C HIS A 736 -7.11 20.80 -9.30
N GLU A 737 -8.19 21.27 -9.92
CA GLU A 737 -8.32 22.65 -10.41
C GLU A 737 -8.90 23.62 -9.36
N HIS A 738 -9.61 23.10 -8.35
CA HIS A 738 -10.35 23.91 -7.38
C HIS A 738 -10.12 23.41 -5.95
N GLY A 739 -9.68 24.30 -5.05
CA GLY A 739 -9.41 23.96 -3.65
C GLY A 739 -8.13 23.13 -3.43
N SER A 740 -7.26 23.04 -4.45
CA SER A 740 -5.99 22.29 -4.42
C SER A 740 -4.80 23.23 -4.24
N ILE A 741 -4.16 23.16 -3.07
CA ILE A 741 -2.93 23.94 -2.81
C ILE A 741 -1.78 23.55 -3.74
N LEU A 742 -1.63 22.26 -4.05
CA LEU A 742 -0.53 21.80 -4.90
C LEU A 742 -0.66 22.33 -6.33
N ASN A 743 -1.88 22.38 -6.87
CA ASN A 743 -2.11 22.93 -8.21
C ASN A 743 -1.94 24.45 -8.25
N GLU A 744 -2.38 25.18 -7.23
CA GLU A 744 -2.17 26.62 -7.20
C GLU A 744 -0.70 26.97 -7.00
N TRP A 745 0.03 26.19 -6.19
CA TRP A 745 1.46 26.38 -5.97
C TRP A 745 2.32 25.95 -7.17
N SER A 746 1.90 24.97 -7.97
CA SER A 746 2.60 24.56 -9.19
C SER A 746 2.66 25.69 -10.22
N LYS A 747 1.69 26.62 -10.23
CA LYS A 747 1.72 27.84 -11.06
C LYS A 747 2.87 28.78 -10.70
N PHE A 748 3.35 28.70 -9.46
CA PHE A 748 4.56 29.36 -8.97
C PHE A 748 5.78 28.44 -9.06
N GLN A 749 5.72 27.36 -9.84
CA GLN A 749 6.79 26.37 -10.00
C GLN A 749 7.30 25.77 -8.69
N TYR A 750 6.39 25.64 -7.71
CA TYR A 750 6.69 25.20 -6.35
C TYR A 750 7.78 26.02 -5.65
N GLU A 751 7.89 27.31 -5.99
CA GLU A 751 8.88 28.20 -5.40
C GLU A 751 8.76 28.20 -3.87
N LYS A 752 9.91 28.14 -3.21
CA LYS A 752 9.98 28.08 -1.75
C LYS A 752 9.73 29.47 -1.15
N ASP A 753 10.35 30.49 -1.75
CA ASP A 753 10.31 31.86 -1.25
C ASP A 753 9.18 32.61 -1.93
N ILE A 754 8.01 32.66 -1.28
CA ILE A 754 6.80 33.32 -1.78
C ILE A 754 6.61 34.66 -1.08
N GLU A 755 6.31 35.71 -1.85
CA GLU A 755 6.03 37.03 -1.30
C GLU A 755 4.71 37.05 -0.52
N GLY A 756 4.57 37.99 0.45
CA GLY A 756 3.37 38.06 1.27
C GLY A 756 2.07 38.31 0.47
N SER A 757 2.15 39.01 -0.66
CA SER A 757 1.00 39.20 -1.57
C SER A 757 0.60 37.91 -2.29
N ASP A 758 1.58 37.12 -2.71
CA ASP A 758 1.35 35.84 -3.40
C ASP A 758 0.83 34.78 -2.43
N LEU A 759 1.35 34.76 -1.19
CA LEU A 759 0.80 33.93 -0.13
C LEU A 759 -0.67 34.26 0.15
N LYS A 760 -1.00 35.55 0.23
CA LYS A 760 -2.39 35.99 0.40
C LYS A 760 -3.25 35.56 -0.80
N HIS A 761 -2.73 35.70 -2.02
CA HIS A 761 -3.41 35.21 -3.22
C HIS A 761 -3.73 33.71 -3.10
N LEU A 762 -2.76 32.87 -2.74
CA LEU A 762 -2.95 31.42 -2.53
C LEU A 762 -4.04 31.11 -1.50
N ILE A 763 -4.09 31.85 -0.38
CA ILE A 763 -5.13 31.70 0.65
C ILE A 763 -6.54 31.98 0.06
N ASP A 764 -6.64 32.98 -0.82
CA ASP A 764 -7.89 33.43 -1.43
C ASP A 764 -8.34 32.53 -2.59
N VAL A 765 -7.42 31.88 -3.32
CA VAL A 765 -7.75 31.01 -4.47
C VAL A 765 -7.85 29.52 -4.13
N CYS A 766 -7.25 29.04 -3.04
CA CYS A 766 -7.36 27.66 -2.59
C CYS A 766 -8.73 27.39 -1.93
N ILE A 767 -9.82 27.63 -2.67
CA ILE A 767 -11.22 27.45 -2.24
C ILE A 767 -12.00 26.54 -3.20
N PRO A 768 -13.09 25.88 -2.76
CA PRO A 768 -13.92 25.07 -3.63
C PRO A 768 -14.59 25.92 -4.70
N ASP A 769 -14.80 25.35 -5.88
CA ASP A 769 -15.71 25.95 -6.86
C ASP A 769 -17.17 25.78 -6.40
N ILE A 770 -18.00 26.78 -6.68
CA ILE A 770 -19.39 26.83 -6.23
C ILE A 770 -20.29 27.22 -7.38
N THR A 771 -21.15 26.30 -7.81
CA THR A 771 -22.13 26.54 -8.86
C THR A 771 -23.55 26.38 -8.34
N MET A 772 -24.51 26.98 -9.04
CA MET A 772 -25.93 26.93 -8.69
C MET A 772 -26.79 26.87 -9.94
N GLU A 773 -27.73 25.95 -9.95
CA GLU A 773 -28.74 25.80 -11.01
C GLU A 773 -30.13 25.60 -10.40
N LYS A 774 -31.17 25.76 -11.23
CA LYS A 774 -32.56 25.56 -10.82
C LYS A 774 -33.21 24.51 -11.70
N GLN A 775 -33.90 23.56 -11.11
CA GLN A 775 -34.57 22.48 -11.84
C GLN A 775 -35.96 22.21 -11.25
N THR A 776 -36.92 21.95 -12.11
CA THR A 776 -38.30 21.58 -11.73
C THR A 776 -38.43 20.06 -11.74
N VAL A 777 -39.05 19.51 -10.71
CA VAL A 777 -39.34 18.07 -10.58
C VAL A 777 -40.35 17.64 -11.64
N GLN A 778 -40.11 16.48 -12.26
CA GLN A 778 -41.01 15.85 -13.23
C GLN A 778 -41.28 14.42 -12.80
N ASP A 779 -42.54 13.97 -12.86
CA ASP A 779 -42.97 12.63 -12.47
C ASP A 779 -42.56 12.24 -11.04
N LYS A 780 -42.50 13.22 -10.12
CA LYS A 780 -41.96 13.06 -8.75
C LYS A 780 -40.49 12.60 -8.69
N ILE A 781 -39.72 12.86 -9.75
CA ILE A 781 -38.31 12.52 -9.86
C ILE A 781 -37.49 13.78 -10.16
N LEU A 782 -36.43 14.00 -9.38
CA LEU A 782 -35.39 14.97 -9.70
C LEU A 782 -34.14 14.21 -10.18
N LYS A 783 -33.71 14.48 -11.42
CA LYS A 783 -32.54 13.83 -12.03
C LYS A 783 -31.32 14.72 -11.89
N ILE A 784 -30.27 14.18 -11.29
CA ILE A 784 -29.00 14.85 -11.05
C ILE A 784 -27.90 14.08 -11.79
N SER A 785 -27.08 14.79 -12.56
CA SER A 785 -25.83 14.24 -13.11
C SER A 785 -24.65 14.88 -12.40
N ALA A 786 -23.61 14.10 -12.12
CA ALA A 786 -22.31 14.56 -11.64
C ALA A 786 -21.21 13.80 -12.36
N VAL A 787 -20.22 14.50 -12.89
CA VAL A 787 -19.01 13.92 -13.47
C VAL A 787 -17.85 14.36 -12.59
N LEU A 788 -17.22 13.41 -11.92
CA LEU A 788 -16.16 13.65 -10.95
C LEU A 788 -14.81 13.31 -11.58
N LYS A 789 -13.89 14.27 -11.58
CA LYS A 789 -12.47 14.04 -11.97
C LYS A 789 -11.77 13.13 -10.95
N ILE A 790 -10.57 12.66 -11.26
CA ILE A 790 -9.71 11.93 -10.31
C ILE A 790 -9.61 12.70 -8.97
N HIS A 791 -9.91 11.99 -7.87
CA HIS A 791 -9.89 12.52 -6.50
C HIS A 791 -10.80 13.72 -6.23
N GLU A 792 -11.75 13.98 -7.12
CA GLU A 792 -12.75 15.01 -6.88
C GLU A 792 -13.69 14.59 -5.76
N ILE A 793 -13.98 15.54 -4.88
CA ILE A 793 -15.09 15.46 -3.93
C ILE A 793 -16.09 16.56 -4.27
N SER A 794 -17.37 16.24 -4.20
CA SER A 794 -18.44 17.19 -4.50
C SER A 794 -19.60 17.07 -3.53
N LEU A 795 -20.11 18.20 -3.03
CA LEU A 795 -21.36 18.24 -2.28
C LEU A 795 -22.43 18.93 -3.13
N ILE A 796 -23.52 18.23 -3.40
CA ILE A 796 -24.70 18.73 -4.09
C ILE A 796 -25.78 18.95 -3.03
N ASN A 797 -26.07 20.21 -2.72
CA ASN A 797 -27.13 20.63 -1.82
C ASN A 797 -28.36 21.04 -2.62
N ILE A 798 -29.49 20.40 -2.34
CA ILE A 798 -30.75 20.56 -3.04
C ILE A 798 -31.77 21.08 -2.03
N TYR A 799 -32.43 22.21 -2.33
CA TYR A 799 -33.43 22.82 -1.45
C TYR A 799 -34.47 23.59 -2.28
N GLU A 800 -35.65 23.82 -1.70
CA GLU A 800 -36.77 24.46 -2.39
C GLU A 800 -36.44 25.89 -2.82
N ASP A 801 -36.85 26.26 -4.05
CA ASP A 801 -36.87 27.64 -4.54
C ASP A 801 -38.16 28.31 -4.04
N ASN A 802 -38.12 28.90 -2.84
CA ASN A 802 -39.26 29.57 -2.20
C ASN A 802 -39.73 30.82 -2.94
#